data_AF-A0A1G0JX78-F1
#
_entry.id   AF-A0A1G0JX78-F1
#
_cell.length_a   1.000
_cell.length_b   1.000
_cell.length_c   1.000
_cell.angle_alpha   90.00
_cell.angle_beta   90.00
_cell.angle_gamma   90.00
#
_symmetry.space_group_name_H-M   'P 1'
#
loop_
_entity.id
_entity.type
_entity.pdbx_description
1 polymer ?
#
loop_
_entity_poly.entity_id
_entity_poly.type
_entity_poly.pdbx_seq_one_letter_code
_entity_poly.pdbx_strand_id
1 'polypeptide(L)'
;MVIWLPPEFVGKYGLKRVSAQLIHSYRQIAIPDRSCYDAVRFGDEDMVNIPTVRLNRADTVRRSLRWAPLIFALAIIYLLHLSLSYFDASRQYLLGWGSLAILVLTFKLNVFKRPPWRFVFILVAAFLALRYLVWRSTVSLVYTGLWDFIGMTALYLAEVYSMMIHFLGFFVNLWPMRNRPALLPTDPTQYPTVDVFIPTYNESPEIVRVTAIAATQLEYPRDKLRIYLCDDGGTLNKRKNPQTGADAWERHYLLRRMAADLGISYLTRETNASAKAGNINHALNRTQGDLVLILDCDHVPTRDFLSLTVEYFIADPKLFLVQTPHFFVNPSPIEANLSGVGNPNSESDMFYREIHRSIDFWNSSYFCGSAAVLRRTHLNLVGGLSGNTITEDAETALRLHSAGLNSTYMDRPMVCGLAPDNYDSYVLQRTRWAQGMTQILVMHNPLTIPGLSLQQRLCYFNSCFFWLFGFARIMFYISPALFLLFGLKIYHVSISPILGIALPYVLSTFLIMDFFYGRTRQPLFSEIYESIQAIFLLPAVIAVFLNPAHPAFKVTPKGQHQENEVLNARATIFMVIIILCLLSLGAAILRWIDFPAQRDTILVTGIWCTYNMFLALAALGAFWERRQIRNSYRVNVREPVRLFVPHLQLETEGCTTDIALNGIGLSVKLPHPPREKDHVFITVPLPDGTEYTFHGQMQRIHREGDSYLCGVKLLLDETSYPKSVAFVYGNSARWLGIWMQKSVNPGALRMLYKLLMLGMKGALVSGTLLLGILQTLFHYGLRSARSAWKTRSEVTL
;
A
#
# COMPACT_ATOMS: atom_id res chain seq x y z
N MET A 1 -12.95 -0.60 -28.09
CA MET A 1 -13.94 -0.73 -29.17
C MET A 1 -13.21 -0.69 -30.52
N VAL A 2 -12.52 -1.78 -30.89
CA VAL A 2 -11.89 -1.96 -32.22
C VAL A 2 -12.00 -3.44 -32.56
N ILE A 3 -13.23 -3.91 -32.71
CA ILE A 3 -13.58 -5.15 -33.40
C ILE A 3 -14.90 -4.77 -34.07
N TRP A 4 -15.03 -5.04 -35.38
CA TRP A 4 -16.07 -4.57 -36.31
C TRP A 4 -15.71 -3.33 -37.14
N LEU A 5 -14.79 -3.52 -38.10
CA LEU A 5 -14.82 -2.80 -39.37
C LEU A 5 -14.66 -3.82 -40.52
N PRO A 6 -15.46 -3.70 -41.60
CA PRO A 6 -15.46 -4.66 -42.71
C PRO A 6 -14.19 -4.59 -43.58
N PRO A 7 -13.82 -5.70 -44.28
CA PRO A 7 -12.52 -5.88 -44.94
C PRO A 7 -12.22 -4.91 -46.09
N GLU A 8 -13.23 -4.26 -46.65
CA GLU A 8 -13.13 -3.46 -47.86
C GLU A 8 -12.45 -2.09 -47.64
N PHE A 9 -12.32 -1.65 -46.39
CA PHE A 9 -11.67 -0.37 -46.05
C PHE A 9 -10.14 -0.42 -45.93
N VAL A 10 -9.56 -1.63 -45.90
CA VAL A 10 -8.11 -1.83 -45.61
C VAL A 10 -7.23 -1.68 -46.86
N GLY A 11 -7.80 -1.76 -48.07
CA GLY A 11 -7.06 -1.72 -49.33
C GLY A 11 -6.62 -0.32 -49.80
N LYS A 12 -7.31 0.75 -49.39
CA LYS A 12 -7.19 2.06 -50.07
C LYS A 12 -6.17 3.04 -49.45
N TYR A 13 -5.64 2.77 -48.24
CA TYR A 13 -4.79 3.73 -47.49
C TYR A 13 -3.45 3.18 -46.98
N GLY A 14 -2.92 2.11 -47.55
CA GLY A 14 -1.49 1.76 -47.35
C GLY A 14 -1.06 1.46 -45.91
N LEU A 15 -1.95 0.98 -45.03
CA LEU A 15 -1.65 0.67 -43.63
C LEU A 15 -0.84 -0.64 -43.39
N LYS A 16 -0.46 -1.37 -44.45
CA LYS A 16 0.28 -2.64 -44.33
C LYS A 16 1.76 -2.49 -43.92
N ARG A 17 2.37 -1.30 -44.06
CA ARG A 17 3.81 -1.12 -43.70
C ARG A 17 4.06 -0.73 -42.25
N VAL A 18 3.06 -0.24 -41.51
CA VAL A 18 3.22 0.15 -40.10
C VAL A 18 2.99 -1.03 -39.15
N SER A 19 2.17 -2.01 -39.53
CA SER A 19 1.92 -3.20 -38.71
C SER A 19 3.09 -4.20 -38.69
N ALA A 20 3.85 -4.34 -39.78
CA ALA A 20 4.97 -5.28 -39.83
C ALA A 20 6.20 -4.84 -39.02
N GLN A 21 6.51 -3.53 -38.99
CA GLN A 21 7.59 -3.00 -38.14
C GLN A 21 7.20 -2.93 -36.66
N LEU A 22 5.92 -2.68 -36.32
CA LEU A 22 5.45 -2.71 -34.93
C LEU A 22 5.31 -4.12 -34.35
N ILE A 23 5.01 -5.14 -35.18
CA ILE A 23 4.95 -6.54 -34.73
C ILE A 23 6.35 -7.14 -34.59
N HIS A 24 7.35 -6.68 -35.36
CA HIS A 24 8.71 -7.18 -35.21
C HIS A 24 9.41 -6.62 -33.94
N SER A 25 9.11 -5.40 -33.52
CA SER A 25 9.62 -4.81 -32.26
C SER A 25 8.94 -5.35 -30.98
N TYR A 26 7.80 -6.04 -31.10
CA TYR A 26 7.08 -6.62 -29.94
C TYR A 26 7.27 -8.14 -29.78
N ARG A 27 7.85 -8.85 -30.77
CA ARG A 27 8.06 -10.31 -30.74
C ARG A 27 9.50 -10.77 -30.44
N GLN A 28 10.44 -9.85 -30.19
CA GLN A 28 11.80 -10.20 -29.74
C GLN A 28 12.00 -10.18 -28.21
N ILE A 29 10.92 -10.11 -27.42
CA ILE A 29 10.95 -10.61 -26.03
C ILE A 29 10.33 -12.00 -26.02
N ALA A 30 10.86 -12.88 -26.88
CA ALA A 30 10.78 -14.31 -26.64
C ALA A 30 11.74 -14.60 -25.49
N ILE A 31 11.24 -15.17 -24.40
CA ILE A 31 12.06 -15.73 -23.32
C ILE A 31 12.97 -16.77 -23.98
N PRO A 32 14.30 -16.53 -24.08
CA PRO A 32 15.18 -17.63 -24.42
C PRO A 32 15.31 -18.47 -23.16
N ASP A 33 15.42 -19.79 -23.33
CA ASP A 33 15.97 -20.68 -22.32
C ASP A 33 17.39 -20.17 -22.02
N ARG A 34 17.52 -19.33 -20.97
CA ARG A 34 18.77 -18.68 -20.62
C ARG A 34 19.44 -19.47 -19.50
N SER A 35 20.64 -19.94 -19.78
CA SER A 35 21.59 -20.38 -18.76
C SER A 35 21.78 -19.27 -17.71
N CYS A 36 22.06 -19.66 -16.46
CA CYS A 36 22.22 -18.73 -15.32
C CYS A 36 23.14 -17.52 -15.59
N TYR A 37 24.04 -17.63 -16.58
CA TYR A 37 25.02 -16.60 -16.93
C TYR A 37 24.44 -15.38 -17.66
N ASP A 38 23.37 -15.52 -18.44
CA ASP A 38 22.83 -14.40 -19.25
C ASP A 38 21.78 -13.55 -18.52
N ALA A 39 21.37 -13.97 -17.31
CA ALA A 39 20.36 -13.27 -16.52
C ALA A 39 20.94 -12.16 -15.63
N VAL A 40 22.26 -12.16 -15.39
CA VAL A 40 22.93 -11.25 -14.44
C VAL A 40 23.50 -9.98 -15.12
N ARG A 41 23.59 -9.95 -16.46
CA ARG A 41 24.08 -8.75 -17.19
C ARG A 41 23.05 -7.61 -17.34
N PHE A 42 21.80 -7.81 -16.94
CA PHE A 42 20.81 -6.73 -16.88
C PHE A 42 20.83 -6.08 -15.49
N GLY A 43 21.89 -5.33 -15.21
CA GLY A 43 22.06 -4.63 -13.93
C GLY A 43 23.06 -3.48 -13.99
N ASP A 44 24.18 -3.65 -14.71
CA ASP A 44 25.28 -2.68 -14.66
C ASP A 44 25.52 -1.89 -15.95
N GLU A 45 25.24 -2.43 -17.15
CA GLU A 45 25.62 -1.73 -18.40
C GLU A 45 24.69 -0.56 -18.78
N ASP A 46 23.42 -0.55 -18.33
CA ASP A 46 22.50 0.58 -18.54
C ASP A 46 22.55 1.64 -17.42
N MET A 47 23.38 1.44 -16.38
CA MET A 47 23.48 2.33 -15.21
C MET A 47 24.82 3.09 -15.13
N VAL A 48 25.81 2.77 -15.97
CA VAL A 48 27.16 3.38 -15.91
C VAL A 48 27.36 4.53 -16.92
N ASN A 49 26.41 4.81 -17.81
CA ASN A 49 26.44 6.00 -18.65
C ASN A 49 25.30 6.97 -18.30
N ILE A 50 25.40 7.58 -17.11
CA ILE A 50 24.74 8.87 -16.87
C ILE A 50 25.66 9.92 -17.49
N PRO A 51 25.32 10.52 -18.65
CA PRO A 51 26.13 11.62 -19.14
C PRO A 51 26.07 12.73 -18.10
N THR A 52 27.23 13.15 -17.60
CA THR A 52 27.45 14.41 -16.91
C THR A 52 27.20 15.54 -17.92
N VAL A 53 25.93 15.76 -18.25
CA VAL A 53 25.51 16.82 -19.16
C VAL A 53 25.71 18.14 -18.45
N ARG A 54 26.79 18.85 -18.83
CA ARG A 54 26.95 20.29 -18.60
C ARG A 54 25.63 21.00 -18.90
N LEU A 55 25.23 21.85 -17.96
CA LEU A 55 24.01 22.68 -17.87
C LEU A 55 23.65 23.59 -19.07
N ASN A 56 24.18 23.39 -20.28
CA ASN A 56 24.01 24.32 -21.40
C ASN A 56 22.81 24.04 -22.34
N ARG A 57 22.05 22.94 -22.16
CA ARG A 57 20.79 22.70 -22.91
C ARG A 57 19.52 23.18 -22.20
N ALA A 58 19.62 23.58 -20.93
CA ALA A 58 18.49 24.00 -20.12
C ALA A 58 17.96 25.39 -20.54
N ASP A 59 18.84 26.30 -20.98
CA ASP A 59 18.46 27.70 -21.22
C ASP A 59 17.56 27.93 -22.45
N THR A 60 17.65 27.07 -23.48
CA THR A 60 16.82 27.17 -24.69
C THR A 60 15.37 26.72 -24.43
N VAL A 61 15.18 25.66 -23.64
CA VAL A 61 13.86 25.15 -23.21
C VAL A 61 13.23 26.08 -22.16
N ARG A 62 14.07 26.70 -21.31
CA ARG A 62 13.64 27.65 -20.28
C ARG A 62 13.10 28.97 -20.86
N ARG A 63 13.48 29.35 -22.07
CA ARG A 63 12.92 30.51 -22.79
C ARG A 63 11.54 30.23 -23.42
N SER A 64 11.29 29.02 -23.93
CA SER A 64 10.01 28.64 -24.56
C SER A 64 8.89 28.32 -23.55
N LEU A 65 9.21 28.04 -22.29
CA LEU A 65 8.25 27.70 -21.22
C LEU A 65 7.88 28.87 -20.29
N ARG A 66 8.43 30.08 -20.50
CA ARG A 66 8.15 31.25 -19.63
C ARG A 66 6.66 31.62 -19.55
N TRP A 67 5.92 31.44 -20.65
CA TRP A 67 4.49 31.74 -20.73
C TRP A 67 3.58 30.58 -20.32
N ALA A 68 4.14 29.38 -20.08
CA ALA A 68 3.32 28.20 -19.79
C ALA A 68 2.45 28.37 -18.52
N PRO A 69 2.93 28.95 -17.40
CA PRO A 69 2.08 29.20 -16.24
C PRO A 69 0.88 30.10 -16.56
N LEU A 70 1.09 31.15 -17.36
CA LEU A 70 0.02 32.08 -17.76
C LEU A 70 -1.00 31.39 -18.68
N ILE A 71 -0.53 30.63 -19.67
CA ILE A 71 -1.39 29.86 -20.57
C ILE A 71 -2.24 28.85 -19.79
N PHE A 72 -1.64 28.15 -18.83
CA PHE A 72 -2.36 27.22 -17.97
C PHE A 72 -3.37 27.92 -17.07
N ALA A 73 -3.03 29.07 -16.50
CA ALA A 73 -3.98 29.86 -15.70
C ALA A 73 -5.20 30.32 -16.52
N LEU A 74 -4.97 30.84 -17.73
CA LEU A 74 -6.06 31.22 -18.66
C LEU A 74 -6.90 30.01 -19.07
N ALA A 75 -6.27 28.85 -19.34
CA ALA A 75 -6.98 27.62 -19.64
C ALA A 75 -7.86 27.15 -18.48
N ILE A 76 -7.37 27.25 -17.23
CA ILE A 76 -8.15 26.93 -16.03
C ILE A 76 -9.37 27.86 -15.94
N ILE A 77 -9.20 29.17 -16.08
CA ILE A 77 -10.30 30.14 -16.04
C ILE A 77 -11.34 29.86 -17.13
N TYR A 78 -10.88 29.57 -18.35
CA TYR A 78 -11.77 29.23 -19.45
C TYR A 78 -12.54 27.93 -19.20
N LEU A 79 -11.88 26.87 -18.71
CA LEU A 79 -12.53 25.60 -18.37
C LEU A 79 -13.52 25.74 -17.21
N LEU A 80 -13.22 26.60 -16.23
CA LEU A 80 -14.15 26.96 -15.15
C LEU A 80 -15.41 27.62 -15.72
N HIS A 81 -15.26 28.62 -16.57
CA HIS A 81 -16.40 29.28 -17.23
C HIS A 81 -17.21 28.30 -18.09
N LEU A 82 -16.53 27.45 -18.85
CA LEU A 82 -17.16 26.41 -19.66
C LEU A 82 -17.92 25.41 -18.79
N SER A 83 -17.39 25.08 -17.61
CA SER A 83 -18.01 24.11 -16.70
C SER A 83 -19.36 24.57 -16.14
N LEU A 84 -19.52 25.88 -15.94
CA LEU A 84 -20.74 26.52 -15.42
C LEU A 84 -21.78 26.80 -16.51
N SER A 85 -21.38 26.78 -17.77
CA SER A 85 -22.25 27.13 -18.90
C SER A 85 -23.27 26.01 -19.18
N TYR A 86 -24.52 26.39 -19.46
CA TYR A 86 -25.58 25.47 -19.84
C TYR A 86 -25.50 25.12 -21.33
N PHE A 87 -25.64 23.83 -21.65
CA PHE A 87 -25.64 23.33 -23.03
C PHE A 87 -26.81 22.39 -23.24
N ASP A 88 -27.36 22.40 -24.46
CA ASP A 88 -28.32 21.41 -24.90
C ASP A 88 -27.71 20.00 -24.92
N ALA A 89 -28.57 18.98 -24.99
CA ALA A 89 -28.15 17.59 -24.90
C ALA A 89 -27.05 17.23 -25.91
N SER A 90 -27.17 17.65 -27.18
CA SER A 90 -26.22 17.28 -28.24
C SER A 90 -24.80 17.77 -27.92
N ARG A 91 -24.68 19.01 -27.44
CA ARG A 91 -23.42 19.61 -27.02
C ARG A 91 -22.87 18.97 -25.74
N GLN A 92 -23.73 18.55 -24.81
CA GLN A 92 -23.30 17.81 -23.62
C GLN A 92 -22.68 16.46 -24.00
N TYR A 93 -23.30 15.71 -24.92
CA TYR A 93 -22.70 14.46 -25.44
C TYR A 93 -21.35 14.72 -26.09
N LEU A 94 -21.23 15.75 -26.93
CA LEU A 94 -19.98 16.10 -27.58
C LEU A 94 -18.89 16.46 -26.55
N LEU A 95 -19.23 17.27 -25.54
CA LEU A 95 -18.27 17.67 -24.52
C LEU A 95 -17.85 16.49 -23.63
N GLY A 96 -18.80 15.68 -23.16
CA GLY A 96 -18.52 14.52 -22.31
C GLY A 96 -17.68 13.47 -23.04
N TRP A 97 -18.18 12.96 -24.16
CA TRP A 97 -17.51 11.90 -24.92
C TRP A 97 -16.28 12.39 -25.68
N GLY A 98 -16.29 13.62 -26.18
CA GLY A 98 -15.14 14.26 -26.81
C GLY A 98 -13.98 14.45 -25.83
N SER A 99 -14.26 14.91 -24.61
CA SER A 99 -13.22 15.03 -23.57
C SER A 99 -12.67 13.66 -23.17
N LEU A 100 -13.54 12.64 -23.03
CA LEU A 100 -13.08 11.27 -22.77
C LEU A 100 -12.21 10.73 -23.92
N ALA A 101 -12.57 10.99 -25.18
CA ALA A 101 -11.76 10.60 -26.33
C ALA A 101 -10.37 11.28 -26.32
N ILE A 102 -10.31 12.58 -25.96
CA ILE A 102 -9.06 13.30 -25.76
C ILE A 102 -8.24 12.68 -24.63
N LEU A 103 -8.85 12.30 -23.51
CA LEU A 103 -8.16 11.60 -22.43
C LEU A 103 -7.60 10.25 -22.88
N VAL A 104 -8.36 9.46 -23.64
CA VAL A 104 -7.89 8.17 -24.19
C VAL A 104 -6.72 8.39 -25.15
N LEU A 105 -6.78 9.42 -25.99
CA LEU A 105 -5.70 9.75 -26.91
C LEU A 105 -4.43 10.16 -26.16
N THR A 106 -4.55 11.10 -25.23
CA THR A 106 -3.42 11.61 -24.42
C THR A 106 -2.84 10.52 -23.51
N PHE A 107 -3.67 9.62 -22.97
CA PHE A 107 -3.22 8.46 -22.20
C PHE A 107 -2.29 7.52 -23.00
N LYS A 108 -2.60 7.28 -24.28
CA LYS A 108 -1.79 6.40 -25.15
C LYS A 108 -0.44 7.02 -25.53
N LEU A 109 -0.37 8.35 -25.56
CA LEU A 109 0.82 9.08 -25.98
C LEU A 109 1.77 9.30 -24.80
N ASN A 110 2.96 8.68 -24.85
CA ASN A 110 3.94 8.74 -23.76
C ASN A 110 4.41 10.16 -23.39
N VAL A 111 4.33 11.12 -24.32
CA VAL A 111 4.67 12.52 -24.05
C VAL A 111 3.81 13.12 -22.92
N PHE A 112 2.52 12.77 -22.85
CA PHE A 112 1.61 13.28 -21.81
C PHE A 112 1.82 12.59 -20.46
N LYS A 113 2.54 11.46 -20.39
CA LYS A 113 2.85 10.82 -19.10
C LYS A 113 3.91 11.58 -18.30
N ARG A 114 4.60 12.54 -18.93
CA ARG A 114 5.68 13.33 -18.32
C ARG A 114 5.31 14.82 -18.30
N PRO A 115 5.73 15.57 -17.27
CA PRO A 115 5.63 17.02 -17.30
C PRO A 115 6.47 17.63 -18.45
N PRO A 116 6.06 18.78 -19.03
CA PRO A 116 4.88 19.58 -18.68
C PRO A 116 3.58 19.14 -19.37
N TRP A 117 3.62 18.19 -20.31
CA TRP A 117 2.42 17.80 -21.07
C TRP A 117 1.39 17.03 -20.25
N ARG A 118 1.83 16.39 -19.16
CA ARG A 118 0.95 15.79 -18.13
C ARG A 118 -0.15 16.73 -17.63
N PHE A 119 0.11 18.04 -17.60
CA PHE A 119 -0.87 19.04 -17.20
C PHE A 119 -2.09 19.06 -18.11
N VAL A 120 -1.92 18.84 -19.41
CA VAL A 120 -3.05 18.82 -20.36
C VAL A 120 -4.00 17.66 -20.05
N PHE A 121 -3.46 16.47 -19.78
CA PHE A 121 -4.27 15.32 -19.36
C PHE A 121 -5.07 15.65 -18.09
N ILE A 122 -4.40 16.22 -17.08
CA ILE A 122 -5.01 16.57 -15.80
C ILE A 122 -6.09 17.66 -15.97
N LEU A 123 -5.88 18.66 -16.82
CA LEU A 123 -6.85 19.73 -17.07
C LEU A 123 -8.14 19.20 -17.71
N VAL A 124 -8.03 18.32 -18.70
CA VAL A 124 -9.21 17.71 -19.35
C VAL A 124 -9.96 16.79 -18.37
N ALA A 125 -9.23 16.05 -17.54
CA ALA A 125 -9.79 15.22 -16.49
C ALA A 125 -10.53 16.06 -15.42
N ALA A 126 -9.90 17.12 -14.94
CA ALA A 126 -10.48 18.07 -13.99
C ALA A 126 -11.73 18.76 -14.56
N PHE A 127 -11.74 19.08 -15.86
CA PHE A 127 -12.92 19.64 -16.52
C PHE A 127 -14.11 18.68 -16.48
N LEU A 128 -13.93 17.40 -16.82
CA LEU A 128 -15.01 16.39 -16.75
C LEU A 128 -15.53 16.22 -15.31
N ALA A 129 -14.61 16.15 -14.34
CA ALA A 129 -14.95 16.03 -12.93
C ALA A 129 -15.75 17.24 -12.42
N LEU A 130 -15.32 18.45 -12.76
CA LEU A 130 -16.00 19.68 -12.37
C LEU A 130 -17.38 19.80 -13.04
N ARG A 131 -17.48 19.41 -14.32
CA ARG A 131 -18.75 19.34 -15.04
C ARG A 131 -19.76 18.44 -14.37
N TYR A 132 -19.33 17.24 -13.98
CA TYR A 132 -20.16 16.33 -13.20
C TYR A 132 -20.61 16.97 -11.89
N LEU A 133 -19.68 17.58 -11.14
CA LEU A 133 -19.99 18.20 -9.85
C LEU A 133 -21.01 19.34 -9.97
N VAL A 134 -20.82 20.25 -10.93
CA VAL A 134 -21.74 21.38 -11.18
C VAL A 134 -23.14 20.85 -11.53
N TRP A 135 -23.22 19.89 -12.44
CA TRP A 135 -24.50 19.27 -12.81
C TRP A 135 -25.17 18.55 -11.63
N ARG A 136 -24.39 17.78 -10.86
CA ARG A 136 -24.88 17.08 -9.67
C ARG A 136 -25.42 18.07 -8.63
N SER A 137 -24.80 19.23 -8.48
CA SER A 137 -25.15 20.23 -7.47
C SER A 137 -26.33 21.12 -7.87
N THR A 138 -26.54 21.35 -9.17
CA THR A 138 -27.53 22.32 -9.66
C THR A 138 -28.82 21.70 -10.18
N VAL A 139 -28.79 20.44 -10.65
CA VAL A 139 -29.92 19.83 -11.36
C VAL A 139 -30.56 18.66 -10.60
N SER A 140 -29.77 17.83 -9.91
CA SER A 140 -30.24 16.52 -9.43
C SER A 140 -30.55 16.43 -7.92
N LEU A 141 -30.45 17.54 -7.19
CA LEU A 141 -30.78 17.63 -5.76
C LEU A 141 -32.25 17.99 -5.55
N VAL A 142 -33.15 17.09 -5.94
CA VAL A 142 -34.60 17.24 -5.75
C VAL A 142 -35.07 16.20 -4.72
N TYR A 143 -35.88 16.63 -3.73
CA TYR A 143 -36.40 15.77 -2.68
C TYR A 143 -37.88 16.06 -2.41
N THR A 144 -38.66 15.06 -2.01
CA THR A 144 -40.09 15.21 -1.73
C THR A 144 -40.48 15.07 -0.26
N GLY A 145 -39.60 14.52 0.57
CA GLY A 145 -39.82 14.39 2.01
C GLY A 145 -38.52 14.32 2.82
N LEU A 146 -38.65 14.20 4.13
CA LEU A 146 -37.50 14.19 5.06
C LEU A 146 -36.50 13.05 4.77
N TRP A 147 -37.00 11.83 4.55
CA TRP A 147 -36.15 10.68 4.29
C TRP A 147 -35.43 10.76 2.93
N ASP A 148 -36.09 11.30 1.91
CA ASP A 148 -35.45 11.63 0.63
C ASP A 148 -34.32 12.64 0.83
N PHE A 149 -34.58 13.71 1.60
CA PHE A 149 -33.59 14.75 1.90
C PHE A 149 -32.36 14.19 2.59
N ILE A 150 -32.53 13.36 3.63
CA ILE A 150 -31.42 12.73 4.36
C ILE A 150 -30.62 11.82 3.41
N GLY A 151 -31.29 10.92 2.68
CA GLY A 151 -30.61 9.98 1.78
C GLY A 151 -29.89 10.68 0.62
N MET A 152 -30.53 11.69 0.03
CA MET A 152 -29.97 12.53 -1.03
C MET A 152 -28.75 13.32 -0.55
N THR A 153 -28.85 13.95 0.62
CA THR A 153 -27.75 14.72 1.22
C THR A 153 -26.58 13.81 1.55
N ALA A 154 -26.82 12.64 2.16
CA ALA A 154 -25.77 11.70 2.50
C ALA A 154 -25.04 11.16 1.26
N LEU A 155 -25.77 10.84 0.18
CA LEU A 155 -25.16 10.45 -1.09
C LEU A 155 -24.37 11.60 -1.71
N TYR A 156 -24.93 12.82 -1.73
CA TYR A 156 -24.25 13.98 -2.26
C TYR A 156 -22.95 14.29 -1.50
N LEU A 157 -22.95 14.22 -0.16
CA LEU A 157 -21.75 14.40 0.65
C LEU A 157 -20.68 13.33 0.37
N ALA A 158 -21.08 12.08 0.13
CA ALA A 158 -20.17 11.01 -0.28
C ALA A 158 -19.53 11.28 -1.65
N GLU A 159 -20.30 11.81 -2.60
CA GLU A 159 -19.80 12.21 -3.92
C GLU A 159 -18.90 13.46 -3.85
N VAL A 160 -19.27 14.47 -3.06
CA VAL A 160 -18.44 15.66 -2.81
C VAL A 160 -17.12 15.27 -2.17
N TYR A 161 -17.14 14.40 -1.16
CA TYR A 161 -15.93 13.83 -0.58
C TYR A 161 -15.03 13.19 -1.64
N SER A 162 -15.61 12.32 -2.47
CA SER A 162 -14.88 11.59 -3.50
C SER A 162 -14.30 12.54 -4.55
N MET A 163 -15.05 13.59 -4.90
CA MET A 163 -14.65 14.65 -5.81
C MET A 163 -13.51 15.50 -5.24
N MET A 164 -13.55 15.83 -3.95
CA MET A 164 -12.46 16.53 -3.27
C MET A 164 -11.17 15.71 -3.28
N ILE A 165 -11.23 14.41 -2.94
CA ILE A 165 -10.08 13.50 -3.04
C ILE A 165 -9.57 13.43 -4.49
N HIS A 166 -10.46 13.44 -5.47
CA HIS A 166 -10.08 13.42 -6.89
C HIS A 166 -9.29 14.68 -7.29
N PHE A 167 -9.78 15.87 -6.93
CA PHE A 167 -9.08 17.13 -7.20
C PHE A 167 -7.76 17.26 -6.43
N LEU A 168 -7.73 16.85 -5.16
CA LEU A 168 -6.50 16.80 -4.38
C LEU A 168 -5.50 15.81 -5.01
N GLY A 169 -5.98 14.67 -5.50
CA GLY A 169 -5.18 13.70 -6.25
C GLY A 169 -4.54 14.28 -7.52
N PHE A 170 -5.27 15.11 -8.27
CA PHE A 170 -4.72 15.84 -9.42
C PHE A 170 -3.59 16.79 -9.01
N PHE A 171 -3.77 17.53 -7.92
CA PHE A 171 -2.77 18.45 -7.39
C PHE A 171 -1.52 17.71 -6.91
N VAL A 172 -1.69 16.66 -6.10
CA VAL A 172 -0.59 15.86 -5.57
C VAL A 172 0.21 15.25 -6.72
N ASN A 173 -0.46 14.58 -7.67
CA ASN A 173 0.21 13.82 -8.75
C ASN A 173 0.60 14.67 -9.97
N LEU A 174 0.65 15.99 -9.82
CA LEU A 174 0.96 16.93 -10.88
C LEU A 174 2.37 16.69 -11.46
N TRP A 175 3.37 16.56 -10.58
CA TRP A 175 4.79 16.42 -10.97
C TRP A 175 5.54 15.40 -10.11
N PRO A 176 5.32 14.08 -10.30
CA PRO A 176 6.02 13.06 -9.53
C PRO A 176 7.54 13.12 -9.70
N MET A 177 8.31 13.16 -8.61
CA MET A 177 9.78 13.12 -8.65
C MET A 177 10.27 11.71 -8.98
N ARG A 178 10.59 11.44 -10.25
CA ARG A 178 10.95 10.10 -10.71
C ARG A 178 12.45 9.83 -10.92
N ASN A 179 13.31 10.85 -10.82
CA ASN A 179 14.77 10.72 -10.97
C ASN A 179 15.44 11.89 -10.24
N ARG A 180 15.71 11.75 -8.94
CA ARG A 180 16.58 12.72 -8.25
C ARG A 180 18.01 12.50 -8.76
N PRO A 181 18.76 13.56 -9.11
CA PRO A 181 20.16 13.39 -9.47
C PRO A 181 20.92 12.79 -8.29
N ALA A 182 21.81 11.83 -8.57
CA ALA A 182 22.72 11.32 -7.56
C ALA A 182 23.55 12.47 -6.99
N LEU A 183 23.70 12.49 -5.66
CA LEU A 183 24.62 13.41 -5.01
C LEU A 183 26.04 12.97 -5.32
N LEU A 184 26.97 13.93 -5.35
CA LEU A 184 28.37 13.61 -5.54
C LEU A 184 28.88 12.92 -4.27
N PRO A 185 29.63 11.81 -4.41
CA PRO A 185 30.21 11.12 -3.27
C PRO A 185 30.97 12.09 -2.38
N THR A 186 30.55 12.19 -1.12
CA THR A 186 31.27 12.98 -0.12
C THR A 186 32.31 12.13 0.58
N ASP A 187 33.44 12.72 0.97
CA ASP A 187 34.45 12.02 1.77
C ASP A 187 33.81 11.47 3.08
N PRO A 188 33.91 10.16 3.37
CA PRO A 188 33.41 9.56 4.62
C PRO A 188 33.93 10.25 5.90
N THR A 189 35.06 10.96 5.84
CA THR A 189 35.54 11.76 6.98
C THR A 189 34.59 12.91 7.35
N GLN A 190 33.78 13.40 6.42
CA GLN A 190 32.78 14.47 6.63
C GLN A 190 31.41 13.94 7.06
N TYR A 191 31.24 12.62 7.11
CA TYR A 191 29.98 12.03 7.52
C TYR A 191 29.61 12.41 8.96
N PRO A 192 28.34 12.74 9.24
CA PRO A 192 27.87 13.03 10.59
C PRO A 192 27.90 11.80 11.49
N THR A 193 27.73 11.99 12.80
CA THR A 193 27.48 10.85 13.70
C THR A 193 26.02 10.37 13.58
N VAL A 194 25.79 9.06 13.69
CA VAL A 194 24.47 8.45 13.52
C VAL A 194 24.15 7.53 14.70
N ASP A 195 23.02 7.81 15.34
CA ASP A 195 22.38 6.90 16.30
C ASP A 195 21.28 6.09 15.61
N VAL A 196 21.34 4.77 15.69
CA VAL A 196 20.32 3.86 15.17
C VAL A 196 19.45 3.40 16.34
N PHE A 197 18.16 3.71 16.28
CA PHE A 197 17.18 3.32 17.28
C PHE A 197 16.26 2.21 16.77
N ILE A 198 16.23 1.11 17.51
CA ILE A 198 15.37 -0.04 17.25
C ILE A 198 14.35 -0.15 18.41
N PRO A 199 13.19 0.52 18.34
CA PRO A 199 12.16 0.39 19.35
C PRO A 199 11.47 -0.98 19.28
N THR A 200 11.19 -1.56 20.44
CA THR A 200 10.49 -2.84 20.57
C THR A 200 9.60 -2.87 21.81
N TYR A 201 8.50 -3.63 21.77
CA TYR A 201 7.52 -3.74 22.85
C TYR A 201 7.19 -5.20 23.20
N ASN A 202 6.65 -5.97 22.26
CA ASN A 202 6.20 -7.36 22.46
C ASN A 202 6.71 -8.31 21.37
N GLU A 203 7.53 -7.83 20.45
CA GLU A 203 8.10 -8.65 19.38
C GLU A 203 9.06 -9.68 19.97
N SER A 204 9.08 -10.87 19.37
CA SER A 204 9.93 -11.96 19.87
C SER A 204 11.41 -11.57 19.79
N PRO A 205 12.26 -12.08 20.70
CA PRO A 205 13.71 -11.88 20.62
C PRO A 205 14.30 -12.29 19.27
N GLU A 206 13.72 -13.28 18.59
CA GLU A 206 14.16 -13.70 17.25
C GLU A 206 13.99 -12.61 16.20
N ILE A 207 12.84 -11.92 16.17
CA ILE A 207 12.59 -10.80 15.24
C ILE A 207 13.55 -9.64 15.56
N VAL A 208 13.67 -9.30 16.85
CA VAL A 208 14.58 -8.24 17.31
C VAL A 208 16.03 -8.53 16.92
N ARG A 209 16.47 -9.79 17.06
CA ARG A 209 17.84 -10.24 16.75
C ARG A 209 18.19 -10.03 15.29
N VAL A 210 17.30 -10.36 14.36
CA VAL A 210 17.55 -10.20 12.91
C VAL A 210 17.80 -8.73 12.57
N THR A 211 16.94 -7.82 13.04
CA THR A 211 17.07 -6.38 12.78
C THR A 211 18.30 -5.79 13.46
N ALA A 212 18.59 -6.20 14.71
CA ALA A 212 19.79 -5.77 15.43
C ALA A 212 21.07 -6.19 14.71
N ILE A 213 21.15 -7.44 14.24
CA ILE A 213 22.28 -7.94 13.44
C ILE A 213 22.43 -7.17 12.14
N ALA A 214 21.34 -6.94 11.40
CA ALA A 214 21.41 -6.16 10.16
C ALA A 214 21.87 -4.72 10.41
N ALA A 215 21.45 -4.10 11.51
CA ALA A 215 21.93 -2.77 11.90
C ALA A 215 23.45 -2.75 12.19
N THR A 216 24.04 -3.81 12.76
CA THR A 216 25.51 -3.88 12.95
C THR A 216 26.28 -4.04 11.64
N GLN A 217 25.59 -4.32 10.54
CA GLN A 217 26.17 -4.53 9.20
C GLN A 217 26.04 -3.31 8.28
N LEU A 218 25.47 -2.21 8.77
CA LEU A 218 25.39 -0.94 8.03
C LEU A 218 26.77 -0.47 7.60
N GLU A 219 26.88 -0.05 6.34
CA GLU A 219 28.10 0.49 5.75
C GLU A 219 28.28 1.94 6.18
N TYR A 220 29.02 2.11 7.28
CA TYR A 220 29.30 3.40 7.88
C TYR A 220 30.60 3.37 8.71
N PRO A 221 31.33 4.50 8.86
CA PRO A 221 32.46 4.60 9.78
C PRO A 221 32.07 4.15 11.20
N ARG A 222 32.78 3.16 11.74
CA ARG A 222 32.45 2.48 13.00
C ARG A 222 32.56 3.41 14.22
N ASP A 223 33.47 4.38 14.16
CA ASP A 223 33.64 5.43 15.15
C ASP A 223 32.43 6.37 15.24
N LYS A 224 31.66 6.52 14.14
CA LYS A 224 30.51 7.43 14.01
C LYS A 224 29.15 6.76 14.12
N LEU A 225 29.09 5.43 14.19
CA LEU A 225 27.85 4.65 14.28
C LEU A 225 27.61 4.15 15.70
N ARG A 226 26.43 4.41 16.25
CA ARG A 226 25.99 3.85 17.54
C ARG A 226 24.59 3.24 17.39
N ILE A 227 24.37 2.07 17.96
CA ILE A 227 23.13 1.31 17.79
C ILE A 227 22.52 1.06 19.17
N TYR A 228 21.22 1.32 19.30
CA TYR A 228 20.47 1.24 20.54
C TYR A 228 19.18 0.44 20.36
N LEU A 229 19.06 -0.63 21.15
CA LEU A 229 17.80 -1.35 21.32
C LEU A 229 16.97 -0.64 22.39
N CYS A 230 15.79 -0.13 22.01
CA CYS A 230 14.93 0.68 22.87
C CYS A 230 13.71 -0.14 23.31
N ASP A 231 13.74 -0.73 24.50
CA ASP A 231 12.76 -1.73 24.95
C ASP A 231 11.69 -1.16 25.91
N ASP A 232 10.46 -1.08 25.41
CA ASP A 232 9.26 -0.73 26.17
C ASP A 232 8.52 -1.98 26.73
N GLY A 233 8.98 -3.18 26.41
CA GLY A 233 8.50 -4.43 27.00
C GLY A 233 9.07 -4.69 28.39
N GLY A 234 10.33 -4.31 28.62
CA GLY A 234 11.07 -4.49 29.87
C GLY A 234 11.09 -3.28 30.83
N THR A 235 10.13 -2.35 30.74
CA THR A 235 10.10 -1.15 31.60
C THR A 235 10.04 -1.50 33.09
N LEU A 236 10.50 -0.58 33.95
CA LEU A 236 10.46 -0.80 35.40
C LEU A 236 9.03 -1.02 35.91
N ASN A 237 8.07 -0.25 35.40
CA ASN A 237 6.66 -0.39 35.78
C ASN A 237 6.09 -1.78 35.46
N LYS A 238 6.39 -2.32 34.27
CA LYS A 238 5.97 -3.69 33.90
C LYS A 238 6.63 -4.74 34.76
N ARG A 239 7.93 -4.60 35.02
CA ARG A 239 8.69 -5.51 35.89
C ARG A 239 8.19 -5.54 37.34
N LYS A 240 7.58 -4.45 37.81
CA LYS A 240 6.93 -4.35 39.13
C LYS A 240 5.50 -4.89 39.15
N ASN A 241 4.89 -5.17 38.01
CA ASN A 241 3.51 -5.64 37.94
C ASN A 241 3.42 -7.12 38.38
N PRO A 242 2.55 -7.49 39.34
CA PRO A 242 2.45 -8.87 39.83
C PRO A 242 2.09 -9.92 38.77
N GLN A 243 1.36 -9.53 37.71
CA GLN A 243 0.85 -10.45 36.70
C GLN A 243 1.80 -10.60 35.50
N THR A 244 2.48 -9.52 35.12
CA THR A 244 3.33 -9.47 33.90
C THR A 244 4.82 -9.27 34.22
N GLY A 245 5.17 -9.17 35.50
CA GLY A 245 6.52 -8.85 35.94
C GLY A 245 7.55 -9.91 35.61
N ALA A 246 7.20 -11.19 35.72
CA ALA A 246 8.09 -12.31 35.38
C ALA A 246 8.52 -12.25 33.91
N ASP A 247 7.56 -12.19 32.98
CA ASP A 247 7.80 -12.09 31.54
C ASP A 247 8.60 -10.82 31.19
N ALA A 248 8.30 -9.70 31.85
CA ALA A 248 9.03 -8.44 31.65
C ALA A 248 10.49 -8.51 32.13
N TRP A 249 10.75 -9.23 33.23
CA TRP A 249 12.11 -9.48 33.72
C TRP A 249 12.89 -10.41 32.79
N GLU A 250 12.28 -11.50 32.35
CA GLU A 250 12.88 -12.43 31.40
C GLU A 250 13.27 -11.69 30.11
N ARG A 251 12.34 -10.96 29.51
CA ARG A 251 12.59 -10.14 28.32
C ARG A 251 13.74 -9.16 28.53
N HIS A 252 13.73 -8.44 29.66
CA HIS A 252 14.78 -7.46 29.97
C HIS A 252 16.18 -8.10 29.97
N TYR A 253 16.35 -9.26 30.62
CA TYR A 253 17.63 -9.95 30.66
C TYR A 253 18.02 -10.52 29.30
N LEU A 254 17.08 -11.12 28.57
CA LEU A 254 17.33 -11.69 27.24
C LEU A 254 17.80 -10.63 26.26
N LEU A 255 17.09 -9.50 26.17
CA LEU A 255 17.42 -8.42 25.25
C LEU A 255 18.69 -7.66 25.65
N ARG A 256 18.93 -7.49 26.96
CA ARG A 256 20.18 -6.89 27.45
C ARG A 256 21.38 -7.77 27.12
N ARG A 257 21.26 -9.09 27.29
CA ARG A 257 22.31 -10.04 26.91
C ARG A 257 22.56 -10.02 25.41
N MET A 258 21.49 -10.10 24.60
CA MET A 258 21.59 -10.00 23.14
C MET A 258 22.29 -8.71 22.69
N ALA A 259 21.96 -7.57 23.32
CA ALA A 259 22.61 -6.31 23.01
C ALA A 259 24.11 -6.36 23.32
N ALA A 260 24.50 -6.92 24.47
CA ALA A 260 25.90 -7.11 24.85
C ALA A 260 26.64 -8.04 23.87
N ASP A 261 26.04 -9.17 23.49
CA ASP A 261 26.61 -10.15 22.55
C ASP A 261 26.84 -9.53 21.16
N LEU A 262 25.97 -8.61 20.74
CA LEU A 262 26.09 -7.88 19.46
C LEU A 262 26.96 -6.61 19.55
N GLY A 263 27.45 -6.24 20.74
CA GLY A 263 28.20 -5.01 20.96
C GLY A 263 27.38 -3.73 20.76
N ILE A 264 26.06 -3.78 20.98
CA ILE A 264 25.13 -2.65 20.89
C ILE A 264 24.60 -2.25 22.26
N SER A 265 24.00 -1.07 22.37
CA SER A 265 23.48 -0.55 23.63
C SER A 265 22.02 -0.98 23.85
N TYR A 266 21.67 -1.32 25.10
CA TYR A 266 20.28 -1.57 25.52
C TYR A 266 19.77 -0.38 26.34
N LEU A 267 18.61 0.14 25.98
CA LEU A 267 17.91 1.21 26.69
C LEU A 267 16.50 0.76 27.06
N THR A 268 16.08 1.08 28.28
CA THR A 268 14.70 0.97 28.74
C THR A 268 14.40 2.16 29.67
N ARG A 269 13.14 2.30 30.09
CA ARG A 269 12.66 3.44 30.88
C ARG A 269 11.75 3.03 32.02
N GLU A 270 11.38 3.99 32.86
CA GLU A 270 10.59 3.74 34.06
C GLU A 270 9.13 3.38 33.72
N THR A 271 8.48 4.14 32.84
CA THR A 271 7.06 4.01 32.49
C THR A 271 6.83 4.03 30.98
N ASN A 272 5.69 3.49 30.53
CA ASN A 272 5.29 3.42 29.11
C ASN A 272 4.53 4.68 28.63
N ALA A 273 4.92 5.87 29.07
CA ALA A 273 4.27 7.12 28.64
C ALA A 273 4.45 7.37 27.12
N SER A 274 3.40 7.78 26.41
CA SER A 274 3.44 8.13 24.97
C SER A 274 3.99 7.04 24.03
N ALA A 275 3.84 5.75 24.39
CA ALA A 275 4.22 4.60 23.57
C ALA A 275 5.59 4.75 22.87
N LYS A 276 5.66 4.50 21.56
CA LYS A 276 6.89 4.56 20.76
C LYS A 276 7.54 5.94 20.74
N ALA A 277 6.76 7.02 20.64
CA ALA A 277 7.28 8.39 20.70
C ALA A 277 8.05 8.64 22.00
N GLY A 278 7.46 8.25 23.14
CA GLY A 278 8.09 8.40 24.45
C GLY A 278 9.34 7.53 24.62
N ASN A 279 9.35 6.33 24.04
CA ASN A 279 10.53 5.45 24.05
C ASN A 279 11.71 6.09 23.29
N ILE A 280 11.46 6.59 22.07
CA ILE A 280 12.48 7.26 21.26
C ILE A 280 12.93 8.57 21.90
N ASN A 281 12.02 9.36 22.46
CA ASN A 281 12.40 10.60 23.18
C ASN A 281 13.27 10.31 24.41
N HIS A 282 13.01 9.21 25.13
CA HIS A 282 13.90 8.77 26.21
C HIS A 282 15.30 8.44 25.68
N ALA A 283 15.40 7.75 24.54
CA ALA A 283 16.68 7.46 23.89
C ALA A 283 17.41 8.74 23.42
N LEU A 284 16.69 9.69 22.80
CA LEU A 284 17.23 10.98 22.39
C LEU A 284 17.91 11.74 23.55
N ASN A 285 17.35 11.65 24.75
CA ASN A 285 17.92 12.29 25.95
C ASN A 285 19.15 11.58 26.53
N ARG A 286 19.51 10.39 26.02
CA ARG A 286 20.63 9.57 26.50
C ARG A 286 21.76 9.42 25.48
N THR A 287 21.62 10.00 24.31
CA THR A 287 22.56 9.85 23.19
C THR A 287 22.87 11.19 22.54
N GLN A 288 23.82 11.23 21.60
CA GLN A 288 24.39 12.48 21.08
C GLN A 288 24.58 12.51 19.55
N GLY A 289 24.16 11.49 18.80
CA GLY A 289 24.37 11.44 17.35
C GLY A 289 23.68 12.56 16.58
N ASP A 290 24.35 13.17 15.61
CA ASP A 290 23.83 14.29 14.81
C ASP A 290 22.56 13.90 14.03
N LEU A 291 22.56 12.67 13.51
CA LEU A 291 21.43 12.04 12.83
C LEU A 291 20.90 10.83 13.63
N VAL A 292 19.63 10.53 13.42
CA VAL A 292 18.91 9.44 14.08
C VAL A 292 18.23 8.60 13.02
N LEU A 293 18.61 7.33 12.90
CA LEU A 293 17.92 6.34 12.09
C LEU A 293 16.92 5.59 12.97
N ILE A 294 15.63 5.66 12.63
CA ILE A 294 14.57 4.92 13.33
C ILE A 294 14.17 3.70 12.49
N LEU A 295 14.29 2.51 13.09
CA LEU A 295 13.93 1.23 12.48
C LEU A 295 13.00 0.47 13.41
N ASP A 296 11.73 0.30 13.03
CA ASP A 296 10.87 -0.69 13.66
C ASP A 296 11.59 -2.05 13.73
N CYS A 297 11.40 -2.78 14.83
CA CYS A 297 12.14 -4.02 15.05
C CYS A 297 11.84 -5.13 14.05
N ASP A 298 10.77 -5.02 13.26
CA ASP A 298 10.45 -5.89 12.13
C ASP A 298 10.90 -5.35 10.76
N HIS A 299 11.57 -4.19 10.71
CA HIS A 299 12.12 -3.58 9.50
C HIS A 299 13.65 -3.77 9.43
N VAL A 300 14.06 -4.86 8.80
CA VAL A 300 15.47 -5.24 8.66
C VAL A 300 16.16 -4.34 7.63
N PRO A 301 17.15 -3.50 7.99
CA PRO A 301 17.81 -2.62 7.05
C PRO A 301 18.78 -3.35 6.12
N THR A 302 18.95 -2.79 4.92
CA THR A 302 20.03 -3.13 3.99
C THR A 302 21.34 -2.47 4.41
N ARG A 303 22.47 -3.02 3.95
CA ARG A 303 23.81 -2.55 4.34
C ARG A 303 24.09 -1.13 3.84
N ASP A 304 23.58 -0.80 2.66
CA ASP A 304 23.77 0.47 1.95
C ASP A 304 22.78 1.57 2.38
N PHE A 305 21.98 1.36 3.42
CA PHE A 305 20.96 2.31 3.87
C PHE A 305 21.55 3.69 4.21
N LEU A 306 22.61 3.74 5.04
CA LEU A 306 23.19 5.01 5.48
C LEU A 306 24.01 5.68 4.38
N SER A 307 24.79 4.93 3.63
CA SER A 307 25.61 5.47 2.53
C SER A 307 24.76 6.18 1.47
N LEU A 308 23.54 5.70 1.21
CA LEU A 308 22.61 6.31 0.26
C LEU A 308 21.76 7.45 0.83
N THR A 309 21.76 7.69 2.15
CA THR A 309 20.85 8.67 2.78
C THR A 309 21.55 9.86 3.41
N VAL A 310 22.76 9.70 3.96
CA VAL A 310 23.42 10.77 4.73
C VAL A 310 23.82 11.98 3.91
N GLU A 311 24.13 11.78 2.63
CA GLU A 311 24.58 12.87 1.74
C GLU A 311 23.53 13.96 1.57
N TYR A 312 22.24 13.62 1.67
CA TYR A 312 21.16 14.60 1.61
C TYR A 312 21.22 15.61 2.76
N PHE A 313 21.64 15.18 3.95
CA PHE A 313 21.80 16.05 5.11
C PHE A 313 23.05 16.94 5.00
N ILE A 314 24.06 16.52 4.26
CA ILE A 314 25.23 17.35 3.97
C ILE A 314 24.86 18.42 2.94
N ALA A 315 24.07 18.05 1.93
CA ALA A 315 23.65 18.94 0.86
C ALA A 315 22.65 20.01 1.31
N ASP A 316 21.71 19.70 2.22
CA ASP A 316 20.71 20.64 2.73
C ASP A 316 20.71 20.72 4.27
N PRO A 317 21.25 21.82 4.85
CA PRO A 317 21.23 22.06 6.29
C PRO A 317 19.83 22.16 6.90
N LYS A 318 18.79 22.52 6.11
CA LYS A 318 17.39 22.59 6.57
C LYS A 318 16.67 21.25 6.49
N LEU A 319 17.31 20.23 5.92
CA LEU A 319 16.71 18.91 5.80
C LEU A 319 16.60 18.25 7.16
N PHE A 320 15.37 17.92 7.56
CA PHE A 320 15.10 17.19 8.81
C PHE A 320 14.85 15.70 8.58
N LEU A 321 14.48 15.27 7.37
CA LEU A 321 14.02 13.91 7.09
C LEU A 321 14.48 13.41 5.71
N VAL A 322 15.03 12.20 5.70
CA VAL A 322 15.10 11.33 4.51
C VAL A 322 14.23 10.11 4.79
N GLN A 323 13.08 10.00 4.12
CA GLN A 323 12.18 8.86 4.23
C GLN A 323 12.45 7.86 3.11
N THR A 324 12.48 6.56 3.42
CA THR A 324 12.59 5.48 2.43
C THR A 324 11.27 4.70 2.33
N PRO A 325 11.06 3.88 1.27
CA PRO A 325 9.87 3.05 1.12
C PRO A 325 9.80 1.97 2.20
N HIS A 326 8.59 1.58 2.60
CA HIS A 326 8.39 0.33 3.35
C HIS A 326 8.12 -0.80 2.37
N PHE A 327 9.06 -1.73 2.28
CA PHE A 327 8.93 -2.95 1.49
C PHE A 327 8.67 -4.12 2.43
N PHE A 328 7.70 -4.97 2.10
CA PHE A 328 7.31 -6.11 2.92
C PHE A 328 7.66 -7.43 2.23
N VAL A 329 8.26 -8.35 2.99
CA VAL A 329 8.65 -9.68 2.48
C VAL A 329 7.45 -10.60 2.31
N ASN A 330 6.46 -10.46 3.19
CA ASN A 330 5.25 -11.26 3.18
C ASN A 330 4.08 -10.52 2.53
N PRO A 331 3.19 -11.26 1.86
CA PRO A 331 1.95 -10.67 1.38
C PRO A 331 1.05 -10.30 2.56
N SER A 332 0.29 -9.22 2.40
CA SER A 332 -0.86 -8.94 3.28
C SER A 332 -1.90 -10.07 3.18
N PRO A 333 -2.88 -10.18 4.11
CA PRO A 333 -3.88 -11.25 4.07
C PRO A 333 -4.71 -11.25 2.78
N ILE A 334 -4.89 -10.07 2.18
CA ILE A 334 -5.58 -9.89 0.89
C ILE A 334 -4.71 -10.41 -0.26
N GLU A 335 -3.42 -10.01 -0.27
CA GLU A 335 -2.44 -10.45 -1.27
C GLU A 335 -2.19 -11.96 -1.21
N ALA A 336 -2.21 -12.55 -0.01
CA ALA A 336 -2.00 -13.97 0.20
C ALA A 336 -3.02 -14.82 -0.58
N ASN A 337 -4.26 -14.33 -0.71
CA ASN A 337 -5.30 -15.00 -1.52
C ASN A 337 -5.06 -14.95 -3.01
N LEU A 338 -4.19 -14.06 -3.49
CA LEU A 338 -3.85 -13.92 -4.90
C LEU A 338 -2.60 -14.72 -5.28
N SER A 339 -1.94 -15.35 -4.31
CA SER A 339 -0.78 -16.22 -4.51
C SER A 339 -1.02 -17.23 -5.65
N GLY A 340 -0.08 -17.35 -6.57
CA GLY A 340 -0.16 -18.27 -7.72
C GLY A 340 -0.94 -17.76 -8.94
N VAL A 341 -1.59 -16.58 -8.87
CA VAL A 341 -2.19 -15.93 -10.06
C VAL A 341 -1.23 -14.96 -10.75
N GLY A 342 -0.22 -14.50 -10.01
CA GLY A 342 0.84 -13.63 -10.49
C GLY A 342 1.63 -13.04 -9.32
N ASN A 343 2.36 -11.96 -9.58
CA ASN A 343 3.05 -11.15 -8.58
C ASN A 343 2.26 -9.84 -8.35
N PRO A 344 1.20 -9.82 -7.51
CA PRO A 344 0.43 -8.61 -7.30
C PRO A 344 1.28 -7.54 -6.62
N ASN A 345 1.10 -6.28 -7.03
CA ASN A 345 1.55 -5.14 -6.24
C ASN A 345 0.90 -5.18 -4.85
N SER A 346 1.68 -4.79 -3.85
CA SER A 346 1.18 -4.68 -2.49
C SER A 346 0.35 -3.40 -2.33
N GLU A 347 -0.55 -3.37 -1.35
CA GLU A 347 -1.39 -2.17 -1.14
C GLU A 347 -0.53 -0.90 -0.94
N SER A 348 0.56 -1.02 -0.18
CA SER A 348 1.48 0.09 0.12
C SER A 348 2.25 0.59 -1.10
N ASP A 349 2.34 -0.18 -2.19
CA ASP A 349 3.08 0.20 -3.39
C ASP A 349 2.50 1.45 -4.04
N MET A 350 1.17 1.62 -4.03
CA MET A 350 0.52 2.83 -4.56
C MET A 350 1.02 4.09 -3.84
N PHE A 351 1.21 4.01 -2.52
CA PHE A 351 1.72 5.11 -1.73
C PHE A 351 3.21 5.32 -1.99
N TYR A 352 4.04 4.31 -1.72
CA TYR A 352 5.50 4.47 -1.73
C TYR A 352 6.11 4.64 -3.13
N ARG A 353 5.44 4.20 -4.19
CA ARG A 353 6.00 4.27 -5.56
C ARG A 353 5.45 5.41 -6.41
N GLU A 354 4.32 6.00 -6.03
CA GLU A 354 3.70 7.06 -6.82
C GLU A 354 3.33 8.26 -5.95
N ILE A 355 2.49 8.07 -4.93
CA ILE A 355 2.00 9.20 -4.11
C ILE A 355 3.14 9.88 -3.33
N HIS A 356 4.02 9.11 -2.67
CA HIS A 356 5.09 9.67 -1.84
C HIS A 356 6.10 10.46 -2.69
N ARG A 357 6.45 9.95 -3.87
CA ARG A 357 7.26 10.67 -4.87
C ARG A 357 6.60 11.96 -5.36
N SER A 358 5.27 12.01 -5.31
CA SER A 358 4.49 13.15 -5.77
C SER A 358 4.37 14.24 -4.70
N ILE A 359 4.20 13.87 -3.43
CA ILE A 359 4.23 14.84 -2.31
C ILE A 359 5.66 15.34 -2.02
N ASP A 360 6.69 14.55 -2.37
CA ASP A 360 8.09 14.95 -2.28
C ASP A 360 8.41 16.20 -3.13
N PHE A 361 7.82 16.30 -4.33
CA PHE A 361 7.92 17.50 -5.18
C PHE A 361 7.45 18.77 -4.46
N TRP A 362 6.45 18.62 -3.58
CA TRP A 362 5.85 19.72 -2.82
C TRP A 362 6.52 19.93 -1.45
N ASN A 363 7.72 19.38 -1.22
CA ASN A 363 8.42 19.42 0.07
C ASN A 363 7.51 18.97 1.22
N SER A 364 6.82 17.85 0.99
CA SER A 364 5.78 17.32 1.89
C SER A 364 5.95 15.82 2.15
N SER A 365 7.15 15.26 1.91
CA SER A 365 7.46 13.90 2.34
C SER A 365 7.44 13.84 3.87
N TYR A 366 6.59 13.00 4.44
CA TYR A 366 6.42 12.94 5.89
C TYR A 366 6.98 11.64 6.45
N PHE A 367 7.31 11.68 7.74
CA PHE A 367 7.87 10.56 8.47
C PHE A 367 6.81 9.48 8.65
N CYS A 368 7.11 8.26 8.20
CA CYS A 368 6.23 7.08 8.27
C CYS A 368 6.59 6.15 9.45
N GLY A 369 7.23 6.67 10.50
CA GLY A 369 7.51 5.95 11.74
C GLY A 369 8.74 5.05 11.70
N SER A 370 9.20 4.62 10.53
CA SER A 370 10.34 3.72 10.37
C SER A 370 10.99 3.90 9.00
N ALA A 371 12.18 3.32 8.83
CA ALA A 371 12.96 3.40 7.60
C ALA A 371 13.24 4.86 7.21
N ALA A 372 13.65 5.65 8.21
CA ALA A 372 13.86 7.07 8.03
C ALA A 372 15.05 7.55 8.86
N VAL A 373 15.81 8.46 8.27
CA VAL A 373 16.85 9.21 8.98
C VAL A 373 16.30 10.58 9.30
N LEU A 374 16.51 11.05 10.52
CA LEU A 374 16.10 12.36 10.99
C LEU A 374 17.28 13.13 11.56
N ARG A 375 17.25 14.46 11.43
CA ARG A 375 18.27 15.32 12.04
C ARG A 375 17.91 15.62 13.49
N ARG A 376 18.79 15.27 14.44
CA ARG A 376 18.53 15.44 15.88
C ARG A 376 18.26 16.89 16.26
N THR A 377 19.09 17.81 15.78
CA THR A 377 18.95 19.23 16.13
C THR A 377 17.58 19.77 15.74
N HIS A 378 17.01 19.28 14.64
CA HIS A 378 15.69 19.68 14.16
C HIS A 378 14.57 19.02 14.97
N LEU A 379 14.71 17.73 15.32
CA LEU A 379 13.79 17.06 16.26
C LEU A 379 13.70 17.81 17.59
N ASN A 380 14.83 18.28 18.12
CA ASN A 380 14.87 19.00 19.39
C ASN A 380 14.10 20.33 19.34
N LEU A 381 14.00 21.00 18.17
CA LEU A 381 13.21 22.23 18.02
C LEU A 381 11.73 22.04 18.34
N VAL A 382 11.19 20.84 18.11
CA VAL A 382 9.79 20.50 18.35
C VAL A 382 9.58 19.64 19.61
N GLY A 383 10.63 19.43 20.40
CA GLY A 383 10.59 18.63 21.63
C GLY A 383 10.71 17.12 21.42
N GLY A 384 11.30 16.68 20.30
CA GLY A 384 11.41 15.26 19.92
C GLY A 384 10.23 14.79 19.07
N LEU A 385 9.92 13.49 19.12
CA LEU A 385 8.71 12.94 18.50
C LEU A 385 7.46 13.39 19.26
N SER A 386 6.44 13.85 18.53
CA SER A 386 5.17 14.29 19.11
C SER A 386 4.40 13.11 19.72
N GLY A 387 3.69 13.33 20.83
CA GLY A 387 2.92 12.27 21.51
C GLY A 387 1.44 12.58 21.65
N ASN A 388 0.91 13.57 20.93
CA ASN A 388 -0.47 14.02 21.11
C ASN A 388 -1.46 13.17 20.31
N THR A 389 -1.03 12.65 19.16
CA THR A 389 -1.80 11.71 18.34
C THR A 389 -1.22 10.31 18.43
N ILE A 390 -2.00 9.30 18.01
CA ILE A 390 -1.52 7.91 17.93
C ILE A 390 -0.66 7.63 16.67
N THR A 391 -0.50 8.65 15.81
CA THR A 391 0.40 8.65 14.65
C THR A 391 1.46 9.72 14.88
N GLU A 392 2.34 9.46 15.85
CA GLU A 392 3.40 10.38 16.27
C GLU A 392 4.29 10.83 15.12
N ASP A 393 4.43 9.97 14.14
CA ASP A 393 5.35 10.08 13.02
C ASP A 393 4.93 11.20 12.05
N ALA A 394 3.73 11.07 11.49
CA ALA A 394 3.16 12.06 10.59
C ALA A 394 2.94 13.40 11.30
N GLU A 395 2.56 13.37 12.59
CA GLU A 395 2.41 14.57 13.41
C GLU A 395 3.74 15.30 13.62
N THR A 396 4.82 14.57 13.92
CA THR A 396 6.16 15.16 14.07
C THR A 396 6.59 15.84 12.77
N ALA A 397 6.42 15.16 11.63
CA ALA A 397 6.75 15.73 10.33
C ALA A 397 5.93 16.98 10.00
N LEU A 398 4.64 17.00 10.35
CA LEU A 398 3.79 18.18 10.19
C LEU A 398 4.34 19.38 10.97
N ARG A 399 4.75 19.16 12.23
CA ARG A 399 5.33 20.21 13.08
C ARG A 399 6.67 20.71 12.57
N LEU A 400 7.53 19.81 12.06
CA LEU A 400 8.83 20.18 11.49
C LEU A 400 8.69 20.96 10.18
N HIS A 401 7.77 20.58 9.29
CA HIS A 401 7.46 21.39 8.12
C HIS A 401 6.85 22.75 8.50
N SER A 402 5.98 22.79 9.52
CA SER A 402 5.42 24.05 10.06
C SER A 402 6.51 24.97 10.62
N ALA A 403 7.64 24.40 11.08
CA ALA A 403 8.84 25.16 11.46
C ALA A 403 9.71 25.61 10.27
N GLY A 404 9.28 25.39 9.02
CA GLY A 404 9.98 25.83 7.81
C GLY A 404 11.15 24.94 7.38
N LEU A 405 11.19 23.69 7.85
CA LEU A 405 12.22 22.71 7.53
C LEU A 405 11.86 21.90 6.29
N ASN A 406 12.85 21.25 5.67
CA ASN A 406 12.69 20.49 4.44
C ASN A 406 12.70 18.97 4.69
N SER A 407 12.04 18.22 3.83
CA SER A 407 12.13 16.77 3.79
C SER A 407 12.43 16.25 2.39
N THR A 408 12.83 14.98 2.32
CA THR A 408 13.01 14.29 1.06
C THR A 408 12.60 12.83 1.15
N TYR A 409 12.14 12.31 0.02
CA TYR A 409 11.88 10.90 -0.17
C TYR A 409 12.96 10.24 -1.03
N MET A 410 13.60 9.18 -0.52
CA MET A 410 14.49 8.31 -1.28
C MET A 410 13.68 7.14 -1.82
N ASP A 411 13.55 7.06 -3.12
CA ASP A 411 12.73 6.06 -3.79
C ASP A 411 13.45 4.71 -4.01
N ARG A 412 13.98 4.14 -2.93
CA ARG A 412 14.69 2.86 -2.97
C ARG A 412 14.37 2.04 -1.73
N PRO A 413 13.80 0.82 -1.87
CA PRO A 413 13.46 -0.01 -0.72
C PRO A 413 14.77 -0.51 -0.07
N MET A 414 15.07 0.05 1.10
CA MET A 414 16.29 -0.25 1.86
C MET A 414 16.00 -0.89 3.23
N VAL A 415 14.73 -1.23 3.48
CA VAL A 415 14.31 -2.07 4.61
C VAL A 415 13.42 -3.20 4.10
N CYS A 416 13.45 -4.32 4.81
CA CYS A 416 12.58 -5.46 4.59
C CYS A 416 11.72 -5.69 5.84
N GLY A 417 10.43 -5.36 5.72
CA GLY A 417 9.43 -5.37 6.80
C GLY A 417 8.51 -6.59 6.81
N LEU A 418 7.71 -6.70 7.87
CA LEU A 418 6.61 -7.67 8.00
C LEU A 418 5.23 -7.00 7.93
N ALA A 419 4.44 -7.38 6.92
CA ALA A 419 3.02 -7.06 6.83
C ALA A 419 2.20 -7.87 7.87
N PRO A 420 1.00 -7.41 8.26
CA PRO A 420 0.12 -8.18 9.16
C PRO A 420 -0.21 -9.58 8.61
N ASP A 421 -0.16 -10.60 9.47
CA ASP A 421 -0.36 -12.00 9.05
C ASP A 421 -1.85 -12.39 8.87
N ASN A 422 -2.77 -11.68 9.53
CA ASN A 422 -4.22 -11.96 9.51
C ASN A 422 -5.09 -10.71 9.45
N TYR A 423 -6.40 -10.92 9.23
CA TYR A 423 -7.34 -9.83 9.01
C TYR A 423 -7.58 -8.98 10.25
N ASP A 424 -7.59 -9.58 11.43
CA ASP A 424 -7.76 -8.85 12.69
C ASP A 424 -6.62 -7.84 12.92
N SER A 425 -5.38 -8.28 12.72
CA SER A 425 -4.18 -7.44 12.82
C SER A 425 -4.13 -6.39 11.71
N TYR A 426 -4.52 -6.77 10.49
CA TYR A 426 -4.62 -5.85 9.35
C TYR A 426 -5.60 -4.71 9.63
N VAL A 427 -6.84 -5.02 10.02
CA VAL A 427 -7.85 -4.00 10.32
C VAL A 427 -7.43 -3.17 11.53
N LEU A 428 -6.89 -3.78 12.59
CA LEU A 428 -6.40 -3.05 13.77
C LEU A 428 -5.32 -2.03 13.40
N GLN A 429 -4.38 -2.38 12.53
CA GLN A 429 -3.35 -1.45 12.04
C GLN A 429 -3.98 -0.27 11.29
N ARG A 430 -4.90 -0.53 10.36
CA ARG A 430 -5.56 0.51 9.55
C ARG A 430 -6.49 1.39 10.37
N THR A 431 -7.16 0.84 11.38
CA THR A 431 -7.95 1.61 12.34
C THR A 431 -7.07 2.63 13.06
N ARG A 432 -5.87 2.26 13.51
CA ARG A 432 -4.93 3.20 14.15
C ARG A 432 -4.50 4.32 13.21
N TRP A 433 -4.17 3.99 11.96
CA TRP A 433 -3.80 5.01 10.97
C TRP A 433 -4.95 5.97 10.67
N ALA A 434 -6.16 5.44 10.49
CA ALA A 434 -7.36 6.24 10.26
C ALA A 434 -7.64 7.19 11.43
N GLN A 435 -7.57 6.68 12.66
CA GLN A 435 -7.78 7.47 13.87
C GLN A 435 -6.71 8.55 14.04
N GLY A 436 -5.42 8.22 13.90
CA GLY A 436 -4.33 9.18 14.06
C GLY A 436 -4.33 10.27 12.98
N MET A 437 -4.61 9.92 11.72
CA MET A 437 -4.74 10.91 10.65
C MET A 437 -5.97 11.80 10.82
N THR A 438 -7.07 11.26 11.37
CA THR A 438 -8.25 12.06 11.75
C THR A 438 -7.95 12.97 12.95
N GLN A 439 -7.17 12.50 13.92
CA GLN A 439 -6.70 13.30 15.05
C GLN A 439 -5.87 14.50 14.56
N ILE A 440 -4.95 14.29 13.60
CA ILE A 440 -4.20 15.39 12.98
C ILE A 440 -5.15 16.38 12.29
N LEU A 441 -6.15 15.88 11.54
CA LEU A 441 -7.13 16.73 10.87
C LEU A 441 -7.90 17.63 11.85
N VAL A 442 -8.34 17.08 12.98
CA VAL A 442 -9.19 17.78 13.96
C VAL A 442 -8.38 18.65 14.91
N MET A 443 -7.26 18.14 15.44
CA MET A 443 -6.49 18.82 16.48
C MET A 443 -5.47 19.82 15.93
N HIS A 444 -4.86 19.54 14.78
CA HIS A 444 -3.84 20.40 14.18
C HIS A 444 -4.35 21.16 12.96
N ASN A 445 -5.33 20.60 12.24
CA ASN A 445 -5.88 21.12 10.99
C ASN A 445 -4.79 21.61 10.00
N PRO A 446 -4.32 20.73 9.10
CA PRO A 446 -3.27 21.07 8.15
C PRO A 446 -3.56 22.29 7.28
N LEU A 447 -4.83 22.66 7.07
CA LEU A 447 -5.20 23.82 6.25
C LEU A 447 -4.98 25.16 6.97
N THR A 448 -4.93 25.19 8.30
CA THR A 448 -4.87 26.43 9.08
C THR A 448 -3.62 26.57 9.94
N ILE A 449 -2.92 25.47 10.26
CA ILE A 449 -1.65 25.50 11.02
C ILE A 449 -0.65 26.51 10.41
N PRO A 450 0.00 27.39 11.19
CA PRO A 450 0.94 28.38 10.65
C PRO A 450 2.20 27.72 10.07
N GLY A 451 2.95 28.46 9.26
CA GLY A 451 4.27 28.06 8.77
C GLY A 451 4.30 27.09 7.59
N LEU A 452 3.22 26.35 7.31
CA LEU A 452 3.11 25.53 6.09
C LEU A 452 2.82 26.38 4.85
N SER A 453 3.51 26.04 3.75
CA SER A 453 3.17 26.53 2.41
C SER A 453 1.80 26.02 1.96
N LEU A 454 1.14 26.70 1.03
CA LEU A 454 -0.16 26.27 0.49
C LEU A 454 -0.10 24.84 -0.06
N GLN A 455 1.00 24.47 -0.71
CA GLN A 455 1.22 23.16 -1.30
C GLN A 455 1.32 22.09 -0.21
N GLN A 456 2.09 22.36 0.85
CA GLN A 456 2.18 21.47 2.01
C GLN A 456 0.82 21.29 2.70
N ARG A 457 0.04 22.37 2.86
CA ARG A 457 -1.31 22.31 3.43
C ARG A 457 -2.19 21.34 2.65
N LEU A 458 -2.19 21.43 1.32
CA LEU A 458 -2.98 20.55 0.45
C LEU A 458 -2.49 19.10 0.48
N CYS A 459 -1.17 18.86 0.52
CA CYS A 459 -0.60 17.51 0.62
C CYS A 459 -0.97 16.83 1.95
N TYR A 460 -0.78 17.51 3.08
CA TYR A 460 -1.17 16.97 4.39
C TYR A 460 -2.69 16.82 4.52
N PHE A 461 -3.46 17.80 4.04
CA PHE A 461 -4.91 17.70 4.03
C PHE A 461 -5.37 16.50 3.20
N ASN A 462 -4.79 16.25 2.02
CA ASN A 462 -5.09 15.05 1.22
C ASN A 462 -4.81 13.76 2.00
N SER A 463 -3.63 13.66 2.63
CA SER A 463 -3.25 12.47 3.41
C SER A 463 -4.19 12.22 4.59
N CYS A 464 -4.62 13.27 5.29
CA CYS A 464 -5.56 13.14 6.41
C CYS A 464 -6.99 12.87 5.94
N PHE A 465 -7.47 13.64 4.96
CA PHE A 465 -8.85 13.59 4.47
C PHE A 465 -9.18 12.25 3.80
N PHE A 466 -8.20 11.59 3.18
CA PHE A 466 -8.34 10.25 2.59
C PHE A 466 -8.95 9.23 3.56
N TRP A 467 -8.65 9.31 4.86
CA TRP A 467 -9.12 8.31 5.83
C TRP A 467 -10.62 8.40 6.15
N LEU A 468 -11.33 9.38 5.58
CA LEU A 468 -12.79 9.50 5.69
C LEU A 468 -13.54 8.65 4.63
N PHE A 469 -12.83 7.88 3.80
CA PHE A 469 -13.41 7.07 2.72
C PHE A 469 -14.51 6.11 3.18
N GLY A 470 -14.46 5.69 4.46
CA GLY A 470 -15.42 4.74 5.03
C GLY A 470 -16.87 5.23 4.92
N PHE A 471 -17.10 6.53 5.13
CA PHE A 471 -18.42 7.13 4.97
C PHE A 471 -18.92 7.01 3.53
N ALA A 472 -18.10 7.43 2.56
CA ALA A 472 -18.47 7.41 1.15
C ALA A 472 -18.72 5.98 0.64
N ARG A 473 -17.86 5.02 1.01
CA ARG A 473 -18.03 3.61 0.61
C ARG A 473 -19.31 2.98 1.13
N ILE A 474 -19.64 3.22 2.40
CA ILE A 474 -20.89 2.71 2.98
C ILE A 474 -22.09 3.35 2.29
N MET A 475 -22.06 4.67 2.04
CA MET A 475 -23.13 5.35 1.31
C MET A 475 -23.31 4.80 -0.11
N PHE A 476 -22.22 4.52 -0.83
CA PHE A 476 -22.30 3.89 -2.16
C PHE A 476 -22.85 2.47 -2.13
N TYR A 477 -22.59 1.70 -1.05
CA TYR A 477 -23.20 0.38 -0.87
C TYR A 477 -24.71 0.44 -0.67
N ILE A 478 -25.19 1.36 0.18
CA ILE A 478 -26.60 1.38 0.58
C ILE A 478 -27.49 2.21 -0.35
N SER A 479 -26.94 3.18 -1.08
CA SER A 479 -27.75 4.11 -1.88
C SER A 479 -28.65 3.44 -2.92
N PRO A 480 -28.22 2.39 -3.68
CA PRO A 480 -29.13 1.72 -4.60
C PRO A 480 -30.25 0.98 -3.87
N ALA A 481 -29.96 0.37 -2.72
CA ALA A 481 -30.94 -0.34 -1.91
C ALA A 481 -32.00 0.62 -1.33
N LEU A 482 -31.60 1.83 -0.92
CA LEU A 482 -32.52 2.87 -0.42
C LEU A 482 -33.59 3.22 -1.45
N PHE A 483 -33.21 3.36 -2.73
CA PHE A 483 -34.18 3.55 -3.80
C PHE A 483 -34.97 2.27 -4.07
N LEU A 484 -34.30 1.13 -4.32
CA LEU A 484 -34.96 -0.09 -4.81
C LEU A 484 -35.92 -0.72 -3.80
N LEU A 485 -35.61 -0.69 -2.51
CA LEU A 485 -36.45 -1.28 -1.47
C LEU A 485 -37.51 -0.29 -0.95
N PHE A 486 -37.14 0.96 -0.74
CA PHE A 486 -38.00 1.92 -0.03
C PHE A 486 -38.56 3.04 -0.91
N GLY A 487 -38.05 3.20 -2.13
CA GLY A 487 -38.52 4.25 -3.05
C GLY A 487 -38.02 5.64 -2.77
N LEU A 488 -36.98 5.78 -1.95
CA LEU A 488 -36.42 7.09 -1.64
C LEU A 488 -35.86 7.75 -2.90
N LYS A 489 -36.34 8.96 -3.20
CA LYS A 489 -35.94 9.73 -4.37
C LYS A 489 -34.63 10.47 -4.11
N ILE A 490 -33.57 9.70 -3.91
CA ILE A 490 -32.23 10.22 -3.59
C ILE A 490 -31.48 10.79 -4.81
N TYR A 491 -31.94 10.44 -6.01
CA TYR A 491 -31.32 10.82 -7.29
C TYR A 491 -32.40 11.01 -8.36
N HIS A 492 -32.68 12.26 -8.73
CA HIS A 492 -33.78 12.61 -9.64
C HIS A 492 -33.27 13.11 -10.99
N VAL A 493 -32.97 12.19 -11.92
CA VAL A 493 -32.50 12.52 -13.28
C VAL A 493 -32.97 11.48 -14.30
N SER A 494 -33.29 11.94 -15.52
CA SER A 494 -33.47 11.09 -16.70
C SER A 494 -32.14 10.48 -17.19
N ILE A 495 -32.23 9.47 -18.06
CA ILE A 495 -31.05 8.75 -18.57
C ILE A 495 -30.13 9.61 -19.45
N SER A 496 -30.65 10.62 -20.16
CA SER A 496 -29.84 11.38 -21.13
C SER A 496 -28.69 12.16 -20.47
N PRO A 497 -28.88 12.97 -19.40
CA PRO A 497 -27.78 13.60 -18.69
C PRO A 497 -26.81 12.60 -18.04
N ILE A 498 -27.30 11.42 -17.62
CA ILE A 498 -26.45 10.35 -17.11
C ILE A 498 -25.48 9.87 -18.21
N LEU A 499 -25.97 9.63 -19.43
CA LEU A 499 -25.14 9.19 -20.56
C LEU A 499 -24.23 10.29 -21.12
N GLY A 500 -24.65 11.56 -21.05
CA GLY A 500 -23.88 12.69 -21.57
C GLY A 500 -22.82 13.25 -20.61
N ILE A 501 -23.06 13.16 -19.30
CA ILE A 501 -22.22 13.80 -18.26
C ILE A 501 -21.64 12.77 -17.31
N ALA A 502 -22.50 12.01 -16.61
CA ALA A 502 -22.06 11.10 -15.55
C ALA A 502 -21.22 9.94 -16.07
N LEU A 503 -21.65 9.27 -17.14
CA LEU A 503 -20.96 8.10 -17.68
C LEU A 503 -19.57 8.43 -18.25
N PRO A 504 -19.37 9.49 -19.08
CA PRO A 504 -18.03 9.88 -19.50
C PRO A 504 -17.11 10.22 -18.32
N TYR A 505 -17.64 10.89 -17.29
CA TYR A 505 -16.89 11.15 -16.06
C TYR A 505 -16.49 9.85 -15.35
N VAL A 506 -17.43 8.94 -15.08
CA VAL A 506 -17.15 7.65 -14.41
C VAL A 506 -16.15 6.82 -15.22
N LEU A 507 -16.25 6.78 -16.55
CA LEU A 507 -15.25 6.08 -17.38
C LEU A 507 -13.88 6.77 -17.32
N SER A 508 -13.85 8.10 -17.23
CA SER A 508 -12.60 8.85 -17.10
C SER A 508 -11.88 8.56 -15.77
N THR A 509 -12.59 8.30 -14.67
CA THR A 509 -11.95 8.02 -13.38
C THR A 509 -11.11 6.74 -13.42
N PHE A 510 -11.57 5.69 -14.11
CA PHE A 510 -10.78 4.47 -14.32
C PHE A 510 -9.50 4.75 -15.13
N LEU A 511 -9.61 5.57 -16.17
CA LEU A 511 -8.47 5.97 -16.99
C LEU A 511 -7.46 6.82 -16.21
N ILE A 512 -7.94 7.73 -15.37
CA ILE A 512 -7.12 8.58 -14.50
C ILE A 512 -6.38 7.73 -13.47
N MET A 513 -7.08 6.78 -12.82
CA MET A 513 -6.47 5.87 -11.85
C MET A 513 -5.36 5.04 -12.50
N ASP A 514 -5.56 4.53 -13.71
CA ASP A 514 -4.53 3.80 -14.44
C ASP A 514 -3.37 4.72 -14.88
N PHE A 515 -3.68 5.95 -15.30
CA PHE A 515 -2.67 6.94 -15.70
C PHE A 515 -1.74 7.34 -14.55
N PHE A 516 -2.27 7.46 -13.32
CA PHE A 516 -1.48 7.79 -12.13
C PHE A 516 -0.84 6.56 -11.50
N TYR A 517 -1.58 5.46 -11.39
CA TYR A 517 -1.24 4.36 -10.49
C TYR A 517 -1.24 2.98 -11.16
N GLY A 518 -1.44 2.87 -12.48
CA GLY A 518 -1.57 1.59 -13.19
C GLY A 518 -0.36 0.65 -13.03
N ARG A 519 0.81 1.19 -12.69
CA ARG A 519 2.02 0.40 -12.38
C ARG A 519 2.00 -0.22 -11.00
N THR A 520 1.18 0.28 -10.07
CA THR A 520 1.29 0.01 -8.64
C THR A 520 -0.04 -0.42 -8.02
N ARG A 521 -1.14 -0.19 -8.72
CA ARG A 521 -2.49 -0.52 -8.29
C ARG A 521 -3.31 -0.98 -9.50
N GLN A 522 -3.80 -2.20 -9.43
CA GLN A 522 -4.65 -2.74 -10.49
C GLN A 522 -6.06 -2.13 -10.41
N PRO A 523 -6.78 -2.03 -11.55
CA PRO A 523 -8.15 -1.55 -11.56
C PRO A 523 -9.05 -2.33 -10.59
N LEU A 524 -9.99 -1.65 -9.93
CA LEU A 524 -10.95 -2.19 -8.95
C LEU A 524 -10.35 -2.64 -7.60
N PHE A 525 -9.03 -2.74 -7.48
CA PHE A 525 -8.43 -3.18 -6.22
C PHE A 525 -8.57 -2.13 -5.13
N SER A 526 -8.44 -0.83 -5.43
CA SER A 526 -8.64 0.23 -4.42
C SER A 526 -10.03 0.15 -3.82
N GLU A 527 -11.05 -0.08 -4.65
CA GLU A 527 -12.43 -0.25 -4.25
C GLU A 527 -12.59 -1.48 -3.35
N ILE A 528 -11.93 -2.59 -3.65
CA ILE A 528 -11.94 -3.80 -2.80
C ILE A 528 -11.25 -3.51 -1.46
N TYR A 529 -10.03 -2.96 -1.45
CA TYR A 529 -9.28 -2.64 -0.24
C TYR A 529 -10.05 -1.67 0.67
N GLU A 530 -10.63 -0.61 0.09
CA GLU A 530 -11.46 0.34 0.84
C GLU A 530 -12.74 -0.31 1.34
N SER A 531 -13.41 -1.15 0.55
CA SER A 531 -14.65 -1.82 0.96
C SER A 531 -14.44 -2.77 2.15
N ILE A 532 -13.34 -3.52 2.13
CA ILE A 532 -12.91 -4.40 3.23
C ILE A 532 -12.73 -3.59 4.53
N GLN A 533 -12.23 -2.36 4.43
CA GLN A 533 -11.86 -1.53 5.59
C GLN A 533 -13.00 -0.62 6.08
N ALA A 534 -13.85 -0.13 5.16
CA ALA A 534 -14.79 0.97 5.39
C ALA A 534 -15.69 0.77 6.61
N ILE A 535 -16.27 -0.43 6.73
CA ILE A 535 -17.25 -0.74 7.78
C ILE A 535 -16.61 -0.79 9.17
N PHE A 536 -15.34 -1.19 9.25
CA PHE A 536 -14.61 -1.30 10.52
C PHE A 536 -13.93 0.01 10.92
N LEU A 537 -13.51 0.82 9.95
CA LEU A 537 -12.83 2.09 10.20
C LEU A 537 -13.79 3.23 10.52
N LEU A 538 -14.99 3.26 9.92
CA LEU A 538 -15.92 4.38 10.10
C LEU A 538 -16.29 4.63 11.58
N PRO A 539 -16.65 3.62 12.40
CA PRO A 539 -16.95 3.84 13.82
C PRO A 539 -15.75 4.42 14.58
N ALA A 540 -14.53 4.00 14.24
CA ALA A 540 -13.31 4.48 14.87
C ALA A 540 -13.00 5.94 14.49
N VAL A 541 -13.24 6.32 13.24
CA VAL A 541 -13.13 7.71 12.74
C VAL A 541 -14.17 8.61 13.42
N ILE A 542 -15.44 8.17 13.49
CA ILE A 542 -16.50 8.90 14.20
C ILE A 542 -16.13 9.11 15.67
N ALA A 543 -15.58 8.09 16.33
CA ALA A 543 -15.14 8.22 17.72
C ALA A 543 -14.09 9.31 17.92
N VAL A 544 -13.19 9.53 16.95
CA VAL A 544 -12.22 10.64 16.99
C VAL A 544 -12.92 12.00 16.88
N PHE A 545 -13.88 12.15 15.98
CA PHE A 545 -14.63 13.41 15.86
C PHE A 545 -15.41 13.74 17.13
N LEU A 546 -15.92 12.73 17.83
CA LEU A 546 -16.63 12.91 19.10
C LEU A 546 -15.68 13.21 20.26
N ASN A 547 -14.54 12.52 20.33
CA ASN A 547 -13.52 12.75 21.36
C ASN A 547 -12.11 12.46 20.82
N PRO A 548 -11.37 13.48 20.35
CA PRO A 548 -10.05 13.30 19.76
C PRO A 548 -8.99 12.75 20.72
N ALA A 549 -9.16 12.90 22.04
CA ALA A 549 -8.16 12.48 23.04
C ALA A 549 -8.33 11.03 23.51
N HIS A 550 -9.50 10.42 23.26
CA HIS A 550 -9.83 9.08 23.77
C HIS A 550 -9.16 7.89 23.04
N PRO A 551 -8.87 7.92 21.72
CA PRO A 551 -8.25 6.79 21.04
C PRO A 551 -6.90 6.41 21.66
N ALA A 552 -6.81 5.19 22.18
CA ALA A 552 -5.59 4.66 22.77
C ALA A 552 -4.85 3.74 21.78
N PHE A 553 -3.53 3.86 21.74
CA PHE A 553 -2.67 3.00 20.94
C PHE A 553 -2.72 1.55 21.44
N LYS A 554 -3.12 0.62 20.58
CA LYS A 554 -3.02 -0.82 20.83
C LYS A 554 -1.94 -1.42 19.94
N VAL A 555 -1.03 -2.19 20.53
CA VAL A 555 0.05 -2.84 19.77
C VAL A 555 -0.53 -3.90 18.85
N THR A 556 -0.11 -3.88 17.58
CA THR A 556 -0.52 -4.89 16.61
C THR A 556 0.34 -6.13 16.79
N PRO A 557 -0.25 -7.32 16.96
CA PRO A 557 0.52 -8.56 17.00
C PRO A 557 1.29 -8.80 15.70
N LYS A 558 2.48 -9.41 15.80
CA LYS A 558 3.36 -9.76 14.67
C LYS A 558 3.81 -11.21 14.79
N GLY A 559 3.97 -11.90 13.65
CA GLY A 559 4.49 -13.27 13.61
C GLY A 559 3.50 -14.32 14.09
N GLN A 560 2.23 -14.21 13.70
CA GLN A 560 1.21 -15.18 14.10
C GLN A 560 1.18 -16.40 13.17
N HIS A 561 0.97 -17.58 13.75
CA HIS A 561 0.87 -18.85 13.03
C HIS A 561 -0.59 -19.19 12.71
N GLN A 562 -0.83 -19.65 11.49
CA GLN A 562 -2.15 -20.10 11.05
C GLN A 562 -2.03 -21.50 10.43
N GLU A 563 -2.43 -22.53 11.17
CA GLU A 563 -2.29 -23.91 10.72
C GLU A 563 -3.35 -24.32 9.68
N ASN A 564 -4.54 -23.71 9.74
CA ASN A 564 -5.69 -24.09 8.93
C ASN A 564 -6.20 -22.91 8.07
N GLU A 565 -6.69 -23.20 6.87
CA GLU A 565 -7.41 -22.20 6.08
C GLU A 565 -8.80 -21.95 6.69
N VAL A 566 -9.08 -20.71 7.10
CA VAL A 566 -10.34 -20.34 7.77
C VAL A 566 -10.88 -19.05 7.16
N LEU A 567 -12.20 -18.96 7.04
CA LEU A 567 -12.86 -17.70 6.71
C LEU A 567 -12.97 -16.85 7.99
N ASN A 568 -12.34 -15.68 8.01
CA ASN A 568 -12.36 -14.82 9.19
C ASN A 568 -13.80 -14.39 9.54
N ALA A 569 -14.16 -14.37 10.83
CA ALA A 569 -15.53 -14.08 11.28
C ALA A 569 -16.05 -12.71 10.82
N ARG A 570 -15.16 -11.73 10.63
CA ARG A 570 -15.51 -10.39 10.12
C ARG A 570 -16.06 -10.41 8.70
N ALA A 571 -15.82 -11.48 7.92
CA ALA A 571 -16.33 -11.65 6.58
C ALA A 571 -17.87 -11.65 6.51
N THR A 572 -18.54 -12.06 7.59
CA THR A 572 -20.00 -12.21 7.66
C THR A 572 -20.78 -10.93 7.32
N ILE A 573 -20.20 -9.75 7.55
CA ILE A 573 -20.82 -8.48 7.18
C ILE A 573 -21.03 -8.34 5.66
N PHE A 574 -20.11 -8.86 4.85
CA PHE A 574 -20.24 -8.83 3.39
C PHE A 574 -21.34 -9.77 2.91
N MET A 575 -21.63 -10.85 3.65
CA MET A 575 -22.78 -11.70 3.37
C MET A 575 -24.10 -10.94 3.59
N VAL A 576 -24.18 -10.10 4.63
CA VAL A 576 -25.34 -9.22 4.86
C VAL A 576 -25.52 -8.24 3.68
N ILE A 577 -24.44 -7.65 3.19
CA ILE A 577 -24.47 -6.76 2.01
C ILE A 577 -24.91 -7.50 0.75
N ILE A 578 -24.43 -8.73 0.54
CA ILE A 578 -24.86 -9.56 -0.60
C ILE A 578 -26.36 -9.86 -0.52
N ILE A 579 -26.87 -10.25 0.66
CA ILE A 579 -28.30 -10.49 0.87
C ILE A 579 -29.11 -9.21 0.60
N LEU A 580 -28.66 -8.06 1.11
CA LEU A 580 -29.30 -6.76 0.84
C LEU A 580 -29.34 -6.45 -0.67
N CYS A 581 -28.25 -6.72 -1.39
CA CYS A 581 -28.19 -6.51 -2.84
C CYS A 581 -29.15 -7.46 -3.58
N LEU A 582 -29.22 -8.73 -3.19
CA LEU A 582 -30.14 -9.71 -3.78
C LEU A 582 -31.60 -9.31 -3.58
N LEU A 583 -31.98 -8.89 -2.36
CA LEU A 583 -33.31 -8.38 -2.06
C LEU A 583 -33.62 -7.13 -2.89
N SER A 584 -32.66 -6.22 -3.02
CA SER A 584 -32.79 -4.99 -3.81
C SER A 584 -32.97 -5.28 -5.30
N LEU A 585 -32.23 -6.24 -5.87
CA LEU A 585 -32.40 -6.68 -7.26
C LEU A 585 -33.74 -7.37 -7.48
N GLY A 586 -34.22 -8.16 -6.52
CA GLY A 586 -35.58 -8.71 -6.55
C GLY A 586 -36.65 -7.60 -6.57
N ALA A 587 -36.51 -6.60 -5.70
CA ALA A 587 -37.39 -5.43 -5.68
C ALA A 587 -37.30 -4.60 -6.97
N ALA A 588 -36.13 -4.55 -7.62
CA ALA A 588 -35.96 -3.89 -8.92
C ALA A 588 -36.84 -4.54 -10.00
N ILE A 589 -36.96 -5.87 -10.02
CA ILE A 589 -37.82 -6.60 -10.97
C ILE A 589 -39.29 -6.25 -10.74
N LEU A 590 -39.75 -6.28 -9.48
CA LEU A 590 -41.14 -5.92 -9.13
C LEU A 590 -41.45 -4.48 -9.56
N ARG A 591 -40.55 -3.55 -9.23
CA ARG A 591 -40.71 -2.14 -9.59
C ARG A 591 -40.67 -1.87 -11.08
N TRP A 592 -39.89 -2.65 -11.83
CA TRP A 592 -39.83 -2.53 -13.28
C TRP A 592 -41.18 -2.79 -13.95
N ILE A 593 -41.95 -3.71 -13.35
CA ILE A 593 -43.31 -4.06 -13.76
C ILE A 593 -44.30 -2.98 -13.31
N ASP A 594 -44.27 -2.63 -12.02
CA ASP A 594 -45.26 -1.74 -11.39
C ASP A 594 -45.09 -0.26 -11.76
N PHE A 595 -43.87 0.21 -12.05
CA PHE A 595 -43.56 1.62 -12.28
C PHE A 595 -42.86 1.87 -13.64
N PRO A 596 -43.58 1.80 -14.77
CA PRO A 596 -42.99 2.02 -16.10
C PRO A 596 -42.28 3.37 -16.26
N ALA A 597 -42.78 4.42 -15.60
CA ALA A 597 -42.19 5.77 -15.65
C ALA A 597 -40.82 5.88 -14.96
N GLN A 598 -40.44 4.91 -14.12
CA GLN A 598 -39.18 4.93 -13.36
C GLN A 598 -38.13 3.97 -13.91
N ARG A 599 -38.38 3.33 -15.05
CA ARG A 599 -37.49 2.29 -15.62
C ARG A 599 -36.05 2.76 -15.79
N ASP A 600 -35.83 3.99 -16.23
CA ASP A 600 -34.49 4.58 -16.34
C ASP A 600 -33.74 4.56 -15.01
N THR A 601 -34.39 5.03 -13.93
CA THR A 601 -33.80 5.06 -12.59
C THR A 601 -33.60 3.66 -12.02
N ILE A 602 -34.56 2.75 -12.25
CA ILE A 602 -34.46 1.34 -11.83
C ILE A 602 -33.29 0.65 -12.53
N LEU A 603 -33.08 0.90 -13.82
CA LEU A 603 -31.98 0.33 -14.58
C LEU A 603 -30.63 0.80 -14.02
N VAL A 604 -30.44 2.11 -13.86
CA VAL A 604 -29.18 2.69 -13.36
C VAL A 604 -28.88 2.21 -11.95
N THR A 605 -29.88 2.21 -11.06
CA THR A 605 -29.70 1.73 -9.67
C THR A 605 -29.48 0.22 -9.62
N GLY A 606 -30.13 -0.57 -10.48
CA GLY A 606 -29.88 -2.00 -10.63
C GLY A 606 -28.46 -2.33 -11.09
N ILE A 607 -27.88 -1.54 -11.99
CA ILE A 607 -26.47 -1.67 -12.42
C ILE A 607 -25.53 -1.42 -11.24
N TRP A 608 -25.73 -0.33 -10.48
CA TRP A 608 -24.92 -0.04 -9.29
C TRP A 608 -25.08 -1.09 -8.20
N CYS A 609 -26.31 -1.59 -7.98
CA CYS A 609 -26.57 -2.68 -7.04
C CYS A 609 -25.84 -3.97 -7.44
N THR A 610 -25.78 -4.27 -8.75
CA THR A 610 -25.04 -5.42 -9.28
C THR A 610 -23.53 -5.25 -9.09
N TYR A 611 -23.01 -4.04 -9.32
CA TYR A 611 -21.61 -3.70 -9.06
C TYR A 611 -21.26 -3.82 -7.57
N ASN A 612 -22.13 -3.36 -6.68
CA ASN A 612 -21.97 -3.50 -5.23
C ASN A 612 -21.97 -4.97 -4.81
N MET A 613 -22.83 -5.79 -5.38
CA MET A 613 -22.84 -7.24 -5.13
C MET A 613 -21.52 -7.88 -5.58
N PHE A 614 -20.99 -7.51 -6.74
CA PHE A 614 -19.67 -7.93 -7.21
C PHE A 614 -18.56 -7.54 -6.22
N LEU A 615 -18.52 -6.29 -5.77
CA LEU A 615 -17.51 -5.83 -4.80
C LEU A 615 -17.63 -6.57 -3.47
N ALA A 616 -18.85 -6.78 -2.98
CA ALA A 616 -19.09 -7.50 -1.72
C ALA A 616 -18.65 -8.97 -1.82
N LEU A 617 -18.89 -9.64 -2.96
CA LEU A 617 -18.40 -10.99 -3.21
C LEU A 617 -16.86 -11.04 -3.27
N ALA A 618 -16.23 -10.10 -3.98
CA ALA A 618 -14.78 -10.02 -4.05
C ALA A 618 -14.15 -9.74 -2.67
N ALA A 619 -14.74 -8.83 -1.89
CA ALA A 619 -14.34 -8.52 -0.52
C ALA A 619 -14.49 -9.76 0.39
N LEU A 620 -15.63 -10.46 0.33
CA LEU A 620 -15.84 -11.72 1.06
C LEU A 620 -14.76 -12.77 0.73
N GLY A 621 -14.41 -12.88 -0.55
CA GLY A 621 -13.34 -13.77 -1.02
C GLY A 621 -11.95 -13.36 -0.57
N ALA A 622 -11.74 -12.09 -0.22
CA ALA A 622 -10.51 -11.65 0.38
C ALA A 622 -10.38 -12.17 1.82
N PHE A 623 -11.43 -12.25 2.63
CA PHE A 623 -11.35 -12.63 4.06
C PHE A 623 -10.92 -14.08 4.37
N TRP A 624 -10.53 -14.86 3.36
CA TRP A 624 -9.91 -16.17 3.58
C TRP A 624 -8.52 -16.01 4.16
N GLU A 625 -8.28 -16.56 5.35
CA GLU A 625 -6.95 -16.63 5.93
C GLU A 625 -6.27 -17.90 5.44
N ARG A 626 -5.11 -17.72 4.79
CA ARG A 626 -4.33 -18.81 4.22
C ARG A 626 -3.48 -19.48 5.29
N ARG A 627 -3.27 -20.78 5.11
CA ARG A 627 -2.35 -21.55 5.95
C ARG A 627 -0.94 -20.96 5.88
N GLN A 628 -0.40 -20.55 7.02
CA GLN A 628 0.97 -20.09 7.19
C GLN A 628 1.61 -20.82 8.38
N ILE A 629 2.46 -21.78 8.05
CA ILE A 629 3.18 -22.65 9.00
C ILE A 629 4.69 -22.34 9.05
N ARG A 630 5.19 -21.42 8.23
CA ARG A 630 6.63 -21.14 8.13
C ARG A 630 7.01 -20.00 9.09
N ASN A 631 8.08 -20.21 9.86
CA ASN A 631 8.63 -19.19 10.77
C ASN A 631 9.39 -18.08 10.04
N SER A 632 9.91 -18.38 8.84
CA SER A 632 10.65 -17.44 8.00
C SER A 632 10.00 -17.36 6.63
N TYR A 633 9.82 -16.13 6.15
CA TYR A 633 9.34 -15.89 4.79
C TYR A 633 10.44 -16.19 3.77
N ARG A 634 10.03 -16.78 2.64
CA ARG A 634 10.91 -17.08 1.51
C ARG A 634 10.70 -16.06 0.41
N VAL A 635 11.79 -15.59 -0.18
CA VAL A 635 11.79 -14.64 -1.28
C VAL A 635 12.24 -15.34 -2.54
N ASN A 636 11.46 -15.25 -3.61
CA ASN A 636 11.86 -15.81 -4.90
C ASN A 636 12.96 -14.95 -5.50
N VAL A 637 14.15 -15.53 -5.68
CA VAL A 637 15.35 -14.86 -6.16
C VAL A 637 16.12 -15.85 -7.03
N ARG A 638 16.67 -15.37 -8.15
CA ARG A 638 17.53 -16.15 -9.03
C ARG A 638 18.93 -15.56 -9.04
N GLU A 639 19.79 -16.12 -8.20
CA GLU A 639 21.21 -15.79 -8.09
C GLU A 639 22.03 -17.03 -8.45
N PRO A 640 23.16 -16.88 -9.18
CA PRO A 640 24.04 -18.00 -9.47
C PRO A 640 24.63 -18.56 -8.18
N VAL A 641 24.79 -19.88 -8.11
CA VAL A 641 25.41 -20.55 -6.96
C VAL A 641 26.39 -21.61 -7.41
N ARG A 642 27.40 -21.85 -6.57
CA ARG A 642 28.26 -23.02 -6.61
C ARG A 642 27.86 -23.97 -5.49
N LEU A 643 27.52 -25.20 -5.84
CA LEU A 643 27.10 -26.24 -4.92
C LEU A 643 28.16 -27.34 -4.87
N PHE A 644 28.73 -27.55 -3.69
CA PHE A 644 29.60 -28.70 -3.42
C PHE A 644 28.86 -29.76 -2.62
N VAL A 645 28.80 -30.98 -3.17
CA VAL A 645 28.19 -32.16 -2.55
C VAL A 645 29.31 -33.13 -2.12
N PRO A 646 29.68 -33.19 -0.84
CA PRO A 646 30.80 -34.00 -0.35
C PRO A 646 30.68 -35.49 -0.66
N HIS A 647 29.45 -36.03 -0.64
CA HIS A 647 29.21 -37.45 -0.94
C HIS A 647 29.55 -37.82 -2.38
N LEU A 648 29.33 -36.87 -3.31
CA LEU A 648 29.62 -37.06 -4.74
C LEU A 648 31.01 -36.54 -5.13
N GLN A 649 31.72 -35.86 -4.22
CA GLN A 649 32.95 -35.11 -4.50
C GLN A 649 32.80 -34.22 -5.75
N LEU A 650 31.59 -33.66 -5.93
CA LEU A 650 31.20 -32.94 -7.11
C LEU A 650 30.89 -31.49 -6.73
N GLU A 651 31.53 -30.56 -7.43
CA GLU A 651 31.15 -29.16 -7.49
C GLU A 651 30.35 -28.93 -8.77
N THR A 652 29.16 -28.35 -8.64
CA THR A 652 28.30 -27.99 -9.77
C THR A 652 27.79 -26.57 -9.62
N GLU A 653 27.40 -25.99 -10.74
CA GLU A 653 26.77 -24.68 -10.77
C GLU A 653 25.25 -24.81 -10.86
N GLY A 654 24.57 -23.84 -10.27
CA GLY A 654 23.12 -23.74 -10.35
C GLY A 654 22.63 -22.33 -10.11
N CYS A 655 21.33 -22.23 -9.90
CA CYS A 655 20.70 -20.97 -9.51
C CYS A 655 19.84 -21.17 -8.26
N THR A 656 19.74 -20.15 -7.41
CA THR A 656 18.70 -20.13 -6.39
C THR A 656 17.31 -20.06 -7.03
N THR A 657 16.32 -20.66 -6.40
CA THR A 657 14.89 -20.46 -6.71
C THR A 657 14.24 -19.50 -5.72
N ASP A 658 14.61 -19.66 -4.45
CA ASP A 658 14.13 -18.87 -3.34
C ASP A 658 15.16 -18.86 -2.21
N ILE A 659 15.14 -17.79 -1.41
CA ILE A 659 16.02 -17.61 -0.26
C ILE A 659 15.21 -17.29 0.99
N ALA A 660 15.68 -17.75 2.13
CA ALA A 660 15.13 -17.45 3.45
C ALA A 660 16.24 -17.52 4.48
N LEU A 661 15.99 -16.97 5.67
CA LEU A 661 16.99 -16.93 6.74
C LEU A 661 17.58 -18.31 7.08
N ASN A 662 16.77 -19.36 7.07
CA ASN A 662 17.16 -20.73 7.46
C ASN A 662 17.14 -21.74 6.30
N GLY A 663 17.01 -21.28 5.05
CA GLY A 663 16.90 -22.20 3.92
C GLY A 663 17.07 -21.54 2.57
N ILE A 664 17.57 -22.33 1.61
CA ILE A 664 17.77 -21.92 0.22
C ILE A 664 17.12 -22.98 -0.67
N GLY A 665 16.32 -22.55 -1.64
CA GLY A 665 15.88 -23.37 -2.76
C GLY A 665 16.87 -23.25 -3.91
N LEU A 666 17.23 -24.37 -4.51
CA LEU A 666 18.24 -24.48 -5.57
C LEU A 666 17.67 -25.20 -6.78
N SER A 667 18.07 -24.75 -7.98
CA SER A 667 17.92 -25.48 -9.23
C SER A 667 19.32 -25.80 -9.75
N VAL A 668 19.66 -27.08 -9.77
CA VAL A 668 21.01 -27.57 -10.11
C VAL A 668 20.91 -28.74 -11.09
N LYS A 669 21.85 -28.80 -12.04
CA LYS A 669 22.04 -29.99 -12.88
C LYS A 669 23.05 -30.91 -12.20
N LEU A 670 22.63 -32.13 -11.91
CA LEU A 670 23.46 -33.14 -11.27
C LEU A 670 23.50 -34.39 -12.15
N PRO A 671 24.69 -35.01 -12.34
CA PRO A 671 24.83 -36.24 -13.12
C PRO A 671 24.16 -37.45 -12.44
N HIS A 672 23.97 -37.37 -11.12
CA HIS A 672 23.33 -38.39 -10.29
C HIS A 672 22.27 -37.75 -9.38
N PRO A 673 21.20 -38.48 -9.02
CA PRO A 673 20.19 -37.96 -8.11
C PRO A 673 20.81 -37.70 -6.73
N PRO A 674 20.63 -36.49 -6.16
CA PRO A 674 21.04 -36.24 -4.79
C PRO A 674 20.18 -37.05 -3.80
N ARG A 675 20.68 -37.27 -2.58
CA ARG A 675 19.90 -37.94 -1.52
C ARG A 675 19.35 -36.92 -0.54
N GLU A 676 18.16 -37.20 -0.02
CA GLU A 676 17.65 -36.43 1.11
C GLU A 676 18.60 -36.59 2.30
N LYS A 677 18.78 -35.50 3.06
CA LYS A 677 19.70 -35.37 4.20
C LYS A 677 21.19 -35.29 3.85
N ASP A 678 21.56 -35.23 2.58
CA ASP A 678 22.95 -34.96 2.19
C ASP A 678 23.40 -33.59 2.70
N HIS A 679 24.61 -33.55 3.27
CA HIS A 679 25.26 -32.29 3.61
C HIS A 679 25.77 -31.62 2.35
N VAL A 680 25.64 -30.30 2.29
CA VAL A 680 26.07 -29.50 1.13
C VAL A 680 26.72 -28.21 1.57
N PHE A 681 27.63 -27.72 0.75
CA PHE A 681 28.21 -26.39 0.87
C PHE A 681 27.75 -25.55 -0.31
N ILE A 682 27.14 -24.41 -0.01
CA ILE A 682 26.57 -23.51 -1.02
C ILE A 682 27.38 -22.22 -0.96
N THR A 683 28.03 -21.86 -2.06
CA THR A 683 28.70 -20.58 -2.23
C THR A 683 27.91 -19.71 -3.20
N VAL A 684 27.48 -18.54 -2.73
CA VAL A 684 26.74 -17.56 -3.53
C VAL A 684 27.62 -16.35 -3.77
N PRO A 685 28.17 -16.18 -4.99
CA PRO A 685 28.86 -14.96 -5.38
C PRO A 685 27.85 -13.84 -5.65
N LEU A 686 28.04 -12.69 -5.01
CA LEU A 686 27.28 -11.48 -5.31
C LEU A 686 27.99 -10.61 -6.35
N PRO A 687 27.25 -9.76 -7.10
CA PRO A 687 27.84 -8.87 -8.11
C PRO A 687 28.86 -7.86 -7.55
N ASP A 688 28.78 -7.53 -6.27
CA ASP A 688 29.70 -6.62 -5.57
C ASP A 688 31.06 -7.28 -5.22
N GLY A 689 31.24 -8.56 -5.57
CA GLY A 689 32.44 -9.34 -5.26
C GLY A 689 32.40 -10.04 -3.89
N THR A 690 31.33 -9.86 -3.10
CA THR A 690 31.16 -10.56 -1.83
C THR A 690 30.76 -12.01 -2.09
N GLU A 691 31.42 -12.98 -1.44
CA GLU A 691 31.01 -14.39 -1.47
C GLU A 691 30.46 -14.85 -0.13
N TYR A 692 29.28 -15.47 -0.15
CA TYR A 692 28.68 -16.09 1.02
C TYR A 692 28.71 -17.61 0.90
N THR A 693 29.38 -18.29 1.84
CA THR A 693 29.38 -19.75 1.93
C THR A 693 28.55 -20.24 3.11
N PHE A 694 27.66 -21.18 2.85
CA PHE A 694 26.77 -21.77 3.84
C PHE A 694 26.88 -23.29 3.87
N HIS A 695 26.89 -23.86 5.08
CA HIS A 695 26.68 -25.28 5.30
C HIS A 695 25.18 -25.57 5.41
N GLY A 696 24.71 -26.57 4.70
CA GLY A 696 23.30 -26.94 4.69
C GLY A 696 23.07 -28.44 4.57
N GLN A 697 21.81 -28.83 4.72
CA GLN A 697 21.33 -30.19 4.56
C GLN A 697 20.17 -30.22 3.57
N MET A 698 20.24 -31.08 2.56
CA MET A 698 19.15 -31.29 1.62
C MET A 698 17.90 -31.87 2.32
N GLN A 699 16.73 -31.30 2.07
CA GLN A 699 15.47 -31.71 2.71
C GLN A 699 14.44 -32.25 1.72
N ARG A 700 14.33 -31.61 0.54
CA ARG A 700 13.36 -32.00 -0.49
C ARG A 700 14.03 -31.95 -1.84
N ILE A 701 13.80 -32.97 -2.66
CA ILE A 701 14.39 -33.08 -3.98
C ILE A 701 13.26 -33.39 -4.95
N HIS A 702 13.12 -32.57 -5.99
CA HIS A 702 12.16 -32.79 -7.05
C HIS A 702 12.88 -32.70 -8.39
N ARG A 703 12.65 -33.69 -9.26
CA ARG A 703 13.24 -33.69 -10.61
C ARG A 703 12.34 -32.92 -11.56
N GLU A 704 12.89 -31.90 -12.20
CA GLU A 704 12.21 -31.09 -13.21
C GLU A 704 13.03 -31.14 -14.51
N GLY A 705 12.64 -32.05 -15.42
CA GLY A 705 13.42 -32.36 -16.63
C GLY A 705 14.82 -32.89 -16.32
N ASP A 706 15.83 -32.15 -16.79
CA ASP A 706 17.27 -32.44 -16.60
C ASP A 706 17.87 -31.75 -15.36
N SER A 707 17.06 -31.01 -14.59
CA SER A 707 17.51 -30.31 -13.38
C SER A 707 16.83 -30.85 -12.13
N TYR A 708 17.48 -30.69 -10.99
CA TYR A 708 16.93 -31.01 -9.67
C TYR A 708 16.62 -29.72 -8.92
N LEU A 709 15.37 -29.60 -8.48
CA LEU A 709 14.93 -28.62 -7.51
C LEU A 709 15.19 -29.15 -6.10
N CYS A 710 16.17 -28.57 -5.43
CA CYS A 710 16.63 -28.99 -4.10
C CYS A 710 16.27 -27.91 -3.07
N GLY A 711 15.47 -28.28 -2.07
CA GLY A 711 15.27 -27.47 -0.87
C GLY A 711 16.33 -27.79 0.17
N VAL A 712 17.18 -26.82 0.51
CA VAL A 712 18.25 -26.97 1.49
C VAL A 712 17.89 -26.20 2.77
N LYS A 713 18.01 -26.86 3.93
CA LYS A 713 17.96 -26.23 5.25
C LYS A 713 19.37 -25.82 5.65
N LEU A 714 19.58 -24.55 5.97
CA LEU A 714 20.89 -24.07 6.41
C LEU A 714 21.14 -24.50 7.86
N LEU A 715 22.33 -25.03 8.12
CA LEU A 715 22.81 -25.38 9.44
C LEU A 715 23.58 -24.17 9.98
N LEU A 716 22.83 -23.25 10.59
CA LEU A 716 23.38 -21.98 11.07
C LEU A 716 23.83 -22.08 12.53
N ASP A 717 25.03 -21.60 12.77
CA ASP A 717 25.62 -21.34 14.08
C ASP A 717 25.73 -19.83 14.34
N GLU A 718 26.29 -19.46 15.50
CA GLU A 718 26.47 -18.06 15.90
C GLU A 718 27.34 -17.24 14.92
N THR A 719 28.21 -17.88 14.12
CA THR A 719 29.11 -17.19 13.18
C THR A 719 28.51 -17.05 11.78
N SER A 720 27.69 -18.02 11.37
CA SER A 720 27.07 -18.09 10.05
C SER A 720 25.69 -17.46 10.02
N TYR A 721 25.00 -17.35 11.16
CA TYR A 721 23.70 -16.69 11.24
C TYR A 721 23.75 -15.20 10.82
N PRO A 722 24.70 -14.37 11.29
CA PRO A 722 24.85 -13.01 10.78
C PRO A 722 25.14 -12.93 9.29
N LYS A 723 25.90 -13.89 8.73
CA LYS A 723 26.15 -13.98 7.28
C LYS A 723 24.86 -14.27 6.51
N SER A 724 23.98 -15.11 7.05
CA SER A 724 22.66 -15.37 6.45
C SER A 724 21.78 -14.11 6.46
N VAL A 725 21.77 -13.35 7.57
CA VAL A 725 21.06 -12.07 7.64
C VAL A 725 21.59 -11.10 6.57
N ALA A 726 22.91 -10.97 6.45
CA ALA A 726 23.55 -10.11 5.45
C ALA A 726 23.20 -10.54 4.02
N PHE A 727 23.28 -11.85 3.75
CA PHE A 727 22.98 -12.40 2.43
C PHE A 727 21.52 -12.20 2.04
N VAL A 728 20.56 -12.45 2.94
CA VAL A 728 19.12 -12.37 2.65
C VAL A 728 18.64 -10.92 2.61
N TYR A 729 19.07 -10.08 3.56
CA TYR A 729 18.52 -8.74 3.76
C TYR A 729 19.42 -7.58 3.34
N GLY A 730 20.72 -7.81 3.20
CA GLY A 730 21.72 -6.75 3.09
C GLY A 730 21.77 -6.01 1.76
N ASN A 731 21.14 -6.50 0.69
CA ASN A 731 21.26 -5.93 -0.66
C ASN A 731 19.97 -5.22 -1.12
N SER A 732 19.98 -3.89 -1.14
CA SER A 732 18.83 -3.09 -1.60
C SER A 732 18.54 -3.22 -3.11
N ALA A 733 19.53 -3.56 -3.94
CA ALA A 733 19.33 -3.74 -5.38
C ALA A 733 18.39 -4.94 -5.65
N ARG A 734 18.49 -5.99 -4.82
CA ARG A 734 17.55 -7.13 -4.85
C ARG A 734 16.12 -6.68 -4.59
N TRP A 735 15.92 -5.86 -3.55
CA TRP A 735 14.60 -5.33 -3.20
C TRP A 735 14.06 -4.42 -4.30
N LEU A 736 14.90 -3.55 -4.85
CA LEU A 736 14.53 -2.70 -5.98
C LEU A 736 14.12 -3.53 -7.20
N GLY A 737 14.84 -4.60 -7.52
CA GLY A 737 14.52 -5.53 -8.60
C GLY A 737 13.15 -6.19 -8.42
N ILE A 738 12.88 -6.75 -7.24
CA ILE A 738 11.58 -7.36 -6.91
C ILE A 738 10.46 -6.32 -6.97
N TRP A 739 10.71 -5.14 -6.42
CA TRP A 739 9.75 -4.04 -6.39
C TRP A 739 9.39 -3.59 -7.81
N MET A 740 10.37 -3.47 -8.71
CA MET A 740 10.14 -3.14 -10.11
C MET A 740 9.43 -4.26 -10.88
N GLN A 741 9.73 -5.53 -10.61
CA GLN A 741 9.03 -6.66 -11.23
C GLN A 741 7.52 -6.69 -10.91
N LYS A 742 7.13 -6.35 -9.67
CA LYS A 742 5.71 -6.25 -9.28
C LYS A 742 4.91 -5.29 -10.18
N SER A 743 5.56 -4.28 -10.75
CA SER A 743 4.88 -3.29 -11.63
C SER A 743 4.45 -3.79 -12.99
N VAL A 744 4.95 -4.93 -13.46
CA VAL A 744 4.82 -5.33 -14.87
C VAL A 744 3.65 -6.31 -15.10
N ASN A 745 2.74 -6.48 -14.13
CA ASN A 745 1.83 -7.64 -14.13
C ASN A 745 0.50 -7.43 -14.92
N PRO A 746 0.23 -8.23 -15.98
CA PRO A 746 -1.00 -8.14 -16.80
C PRO A 746 -2.21 -8.95 -16.25
N GLY A 747 -2.24 -9.32 -14.97
CA GLY A 747 -3.19 -10.31 -14.43
C GLY A 747 -4.51 -9.81 -13.80
N ALA A 748 -4.88 -8.53 -13.89
CA ALA A 748 -5.98 -7.96 -13.09
C ALA A 748 -7.30 -8.76 -13.14
N LEU A 749 -7.76 -9.13 -14.34
CA LEU A 749 -8.98 -9.92 -14.51
C LEU A 749 -8.88 -11.32 -13.90
N ARG A 750 -7.73 -11.99 -14.01
CA ARG A 750 -7.52 -13.31 -13.40
C ARG A 750 -7.54 -13.23 -11.88
N MET A 751 -6.98 -12.15 -11.31
CA MET A 751 -6.97 -11.92 -9.87
C MET A 751 -8.39 -11.63 -9.35
N LEU A 752 -9.14 -10.78 -10.04
CA LEU A 752 -10.55 -10.52 -9.72
C LEU A 752 -11.39 -11.79 -9.81
N TYR A 753 -11.22 -12.57 -10.87
CA TYR A 753 -11.90 -13.86 -11.01
C TYR A 753 -11.59 -14.80 -9.84
N LYS A 754 -10.33 -14.89 -9.41
CA LYS A 754 -9.96 -15.70 -8.24
C LYS A 754 -10.64 -15.21 -6.96
N LEU A 755 -10.65 -13.91 -6.69
CA LEU A 755 -11.34 -13.34 -5.53
C LEU A 755 -12.84 -13.63 -5.57
N LEU A 756 -13.47 -13.52 -6.74
CA LEU A 756 -14.88 -13.86 -6.91
C LEU A 756 -15.15 -15.34 -6.63
N MET A 757 -14.34 -16.25 -7.15
CA MET A 757 -14.51 -17.69 -6.89
C MET A 757 -14.34 -18.02 -5.40
N LEU A 758 -13.37 -17.40 -4.73
CA LEU A 758 -13.21 -17.50 -3.27
C LEU A 758 -14.40 -16.89 -2.52
N GLY A 759 -14.95 -15.80 -3.03
CA GLY A 759 -16.16 -15.14 -2.51
C GLY A 759 -17.37 -16.03 -2.61
N MET A 760 -17.61 -16.68 -3.75
CA MET A 760 -18.69 -17.65 -3.93
C MET A 760 -18.57 -18.83 -2.96
N LYS A 761 -17.36 -19.36 -2.78
CA LYS A 761 -17.09 -20.39 -1.76
C LYS A 761 -17.36 -19.86 -0.35
N GLY A 762 -16.91 -18.64 -0.04
CA GLY A 762 -17.12 -17.98 1.25
C GLY A 762 -18.59 -17.70 1.55
N ALA A 763 -19.40 -17.40 0.54
CA ALA A 763 -20.83 -17.16 0.66
C ALA A 763 -21.58 -18.44 1.05
N LEU A 764 -21.20 -19.59 0.49
CA LEU A 764 -21.76 -20.89 0.88
C LEU A 764 -21.46 -21.21 2.35
N VAL A 765 -20.20 -21.02 2.79
CA VAL A 765 -19.77 -21.24 4.18
C VAL A 765 -20.43 -20.24 5.15
N SER A 766 -20.53 -18.97 4.76
CA SER A 766 -21.18 -17.94 5.58
C SER A 766 -22.69 -18.14 5.65
N GLY A 767 -23.30 -18.64 4.58
CA GLY A 767 -24.74 -18.95 4.51
C GLY A 767 -25.13 -20.04 5.49
N THR A 768 -24.35 -21.11 5.61
CA THR A 768 -24.61 -22.18 6.61
C THR A 768 -24.46 -21.66 8.03
N LEU A 769 -23.47 -20.80 8.29
CA LEU A 769 -23.27 -20.13 9.59
C LEU A 769 -24.45 -19.22 9.94
N LEU A 770 -24.89 -18.36 9.02
CA LEU A 770 -26.03 -17.46 9.20
C LEU A 770 -27.33 -18.24 9.45
N LEU A 771 -27.58 -19.32 8.71
CA LEU A 771 -28.73 -20.19 8.93
C LEU A 771 -28.69 -20.83 10.33
N GLY A 772 -27.52 -21.28 10.79
CA GLY A 772 -27.35 -21.82 12.14
C GLY A 772 -27.61 -20.76 13.23
N ILE A 773 -27.13 -19.52 13.04
CA ILE A 773 -27.39 -18.40 13.97
C ILE A 773 -28.88 -18.08 13.99
N LEU A 774 -29.52 -17.96 12.82
CA LEU A 774 -30.95 -17.66 12.71
C LEU A 774 -31.81 -18.78 13.32
N GLN A 775 -31.46 -20.05 13.10
CA GLN A 775 -32.12 -21.18 13.76
C GLN A 775 -31.96 -21.12 15.28
N THR A 776 -30.78 -20.78 15.77
CA THR A 776 -30.53 -20.64 17.22
C THR A 776 -31.35 -19.51 17.82
N LEU A 777 -31.37 -18.33 17.18
CA LEU A 777 -32.17 -17.18 17.60
C LEU A 777 -33.68 -17.48 17.53
N PHE A 778 -34.13 -18.18 16.49
CA PHE A 778 -35.52 -18.62 16.36
C PHE A 778 -35.91 -19.59 17.47
N HIS A 779 -35.06 -20.57 17.80
CA HIS A 779 -35.28 -21.50 18.91
C HIS A 779 -35.27 -20.79 20.27
N TYR A 780 -34.38 -19.82 20.46
CA TYR A 780 -34.34 -19.01 21.68
C TYR A 780 -35.58 -18.13 21.81
N GLY A 781 -36.00 -17.48 20.71
CA GLY A 781 -37.24 -16.70 20.63
C GLY A 781 -38.48 -17.56 20.92
N LEU A 782 -38.56 -18.78 20.37
CA LEU A 782 -39.62 -19.75 20.67
C LEU A 782 -39.61 -20.21 22.13
N ARG A 783 -38.44 -20.45 22.72
CA ARG A 783 -38.32 -20.80 24.15
C ARG A 783 -38.74 -19.63 25.05
N SER A 784 -38.31 -18.41 24.72
CA SER A 784 -38.70 -17.19 25.44
C SER A 784 -40.19 -16.91 25.31
N ALA A 785 -40.77 -17.10 24.11
CA ALA A 785 -42.20 -16.96 23.88
C ALA A 785 -43.00 -18.02 24.64
N ARG A 786 -42.57 -19.30 24.64
CA ARG A 786 -43.20 -20.38 25.42
C ARG A 786 -43.07 -20.16 26.93
N SER A 787 -41.94 -19.64 27.41
CA SER A 787 -41.71 -19.25 28.80
C SER A 787 -42.67 -18.13 29.22
N ALA A 788 -42.79 -17.08 28.39
CA ALA A 788 -43.73 -15.97 28.60
C ALA A 788 -45.20 -16.41 28.53
N TRP A 789 -45.52 -17.40 27.70
CA TRP A 789 -46.86 -17.98 27.60
C TRP A 789 -47.21 -18.84 28.83
N LYS A 790 -46.26 -19.63 29.34
CA LYS A 790 -46.42 -20.42 30.59
C LYS A 790 -46.61 -19.53 31.82
N THR A 791 -45.82 -18.47 31.95
CA THR A 791 -45.97 -17.50 33.05
C THR A 791 -47.30 -16.74 32.97
N ARG A 792 -47.84 -16.50 31.76
CA ARG A 792 -49.19 -15.95 31.61
C ARG A 792 -50.28 -16.94 31.98
N SER A 793 -50.14 -18.22 31.61
CA SER A 793 -51.15 -19.24 31.94
C SER A 793 -51.21 -19.58 33.43
N GLU A 794 -50.10 -19.50 34.16
CA GLU A 794 -50.04 -19.71 35.62
C GLU A 794 -50.58 -18.53 36.44
N VAL A 795 -50.79 -17.36 35.83
CA VAL A 795 -51.40 -16.18 36.46
C VAL A 795 -52.91 -16.09 36.18
N THR A 796 -53.44 -16.94 35.30
CA THR A 796 -54.87 -17.01 34.92
C THR A 796 -55.58 -18.30 35.34
N LEU A 797 -54.93 -19.14 36.14
CA LEU A 797 -55.51 -20.26 36.90
C LEU A 797 -55.35 -19.95 38.38
#